data_AF-A0A242CIY1-F1
#
_entry.id   AF-A0A242CIY1-F1
#
_cell.length_a   1.000
_cell.length_b   1.000
_cell.length_c   1.000
_cell.angle_alpha   90.00
_cell.angle_beta   90.00
_cell.angle_gamma   90.00
#
_symmetry.space_group_name_H-M   'P 1'
#
loop_
_entity.id
_entity.type
_entity.pdbx_description
1 polymer ?
#
loop_
_entity_poly.entity_id
_entity_poly.type
_entity_poly.pdbx_seq_one_letter_code
_entity_poly.pdbx_strand_id
1 'polypeptide(L)'
;MEKHIENRKDVIRMNLNGTIDKIIKARFWLAAVVFVCMLVFKLHGSSLGMWDTYVSDYEEAGTKSGLILGKPRAVRSDEWLVQTPFSLSQTQTGFKQRNEVITIDGQDMIVGYNSAAIDIATIAKPFSWGYVLLGKEYGLSWVWGIKLIGMMLLSFEIGLILTKRNKYLSLLASVWIPFSSAIQWWFVSPVGDLIFFTLGFLVGIYNYFYYHERKARRLFFSILAVISISGFVLVLYPALQVPLGYLILLILIGFFLEFYKKIKLDKFDGLFIGGAVIATCVILGVSIRSSWESLFLVMNTVYPGKRVSVGGEFPRKDILLFLTNWKMPFMDVTYTNNSELSSFYHFFFVILPLSPLIFLKKIKENLYGFLLFVYCLFNLLWMSFSFPSIIAKITLWSYVPSVRVIVSFGFASVLLSLWFIQYLWEKEAFKSLVVVIVLFINLGLYFFALYTGNLRLYVSKWAIIIILVLAAFLIIALFKKWKVSFCVVMAGIILMTGIPVNPLAQGVAPVYEKKIAHEIQNVEKNDPNQLWAGERLMYGYLPMLGVHTFNGVAFTPNLDSWEILDPDKKYEDVYNRYAHINVEIGENEIPLQLIQSDSIVARLNPQAIKAYGIKYLVTYKEIENLSTSRIKFERLYGPDKDGAYIYKTNY
;
A
#
# COMPACT_ATOMS: atom_id res chain seq x y z
N MET A 1 -16.56 22.80 -47.95
CA MET A 1 -16.07 21.55 -47.30
C MET A 1 -15.56 21.80 -45.89
N GLU A 2 -14.71 22.81 -45.65
CA GLU A 2 -14.20 23.18 -44.31
C GLU A 2 -15.30 23.50 -43.28
N LYS A 3 -16.28 24.34 -43.63
CA LYS A 3 -17.42 24.68 -42.76
C LYS A 3 -18.25 23.46 -42.32
N HIS A 4 -18.31 22.42 -43.16
CA HIS A 4 -19.01 21.17 -42.85
C HIS A 4 -18.21 20.26 -41.93
N ILE A 5 -16.87 20.26 -42.05
CA ILE A 5 -15.95 19.51 -41.19
C ILE A 5 -15.87 20.14 -39.80
N GLU A 6 -15.88 21.48 -39.72
CA GLU A 6 -15.87 22.23 -38.47
C GLU A 6 -17.17 21.99 -37.67
N ASN A 7 -18.32 22.09 -38.33
CA ASN A 7 -19.62 21.79 -37.73
C ASN A 7 -19.72 20.33 -37.25
N ARG A 8 -19.13 19.37 -37.98
CA ARG A 8 -19.05 17.95 -37.55
C ARG A 8 -18.18 17.77 -36.32
N LYS A 9 -17.04 18.46 -36.23
CA LYS A 9 -16.13 18.40 -35.07
C LYS A 9 -16.77 18.97 -33.80
N ASP A 10 -17.54 20.04 -33.93
CA ASP A 10 -18.23 20.66 -32.79
C ASP A 10 -19.40 19.81 -32.27
N VAL A 11 -20.19 19.20 -33.17
CA VAL A 11 -21.25 18.25 -32.78
C VAL A 11 -20.67 17.01 -32.07
N ILE A 12 -19.57 16.45 -32.57
CA ILE A 12 -18.90 15.30 -31.92
C ILE A 12 -18.38 15.68 -30.53
N ARG A 13 -17.76 16.86 -30.39
CA ARG A 13 -17.28 17.36 -29.09
C ARG A 13 -18.42 17.61 -28.10
N MET A 14 -19.54 18.17 -28.54
CA MET A 14 -20.71 18.39 -27.68
C MET A 14 -21.31 17.05 -27.20
N ASN A 15 -21.45 16.06 -28.07
CA ASN A 15 -21.96 14.74 -27.70
C ASN A 15 -21.03 13.98 -26.74
N LEU A 16 -19.71 14.07 -26.93
CA LEU A 16 -18.73 13.43 -26.05
C LEU A 16 -18.75 14.06 -24.64
N ASN A 17 -18.76 15.39 -24.56
CA ASN A 17 -18.84 16.10 -23.28
C ASN A 17 -20.16 15.79 -22.55
N GLY A 18 -21.29 15.75 -23.27
CA GLY A 18 -22.57 15.39 -22.69
C GLY A 18 -22.60 13.96 -22.12
N THR A 19 -21.89 13.02 -22.75
CA THR A 19 -21.78 11.64 -22.26
C THR A 19 -20.89 11.56 -21.01
N ILE A 20 -19.72 12.21 -21.02
CA ILE A 20 -18.82 12.29 -19.86
C ILE A 20 -19.55 12.92 -18.66
N ASP A 21 -20.35 13.95 -18.90
CA ASP A 21 -21.12 14.61 -17.85
C ASP A 21 -22.16 13.71 -17.20
N LYS A 22 -22.84 12.88 -18.00
CA LYS A 22 -23.75 11.84 -17.47
C LYS A 22 -23.01 10.83 -16.60
N ILE A 23 -21.83 10.38 -17.03
CA ILE A 23 -20.99 9.44 -16.26
C ILE A 23 -20.56 10.08 -14.94
N ILE A 24 -20.05 11.31 -14.97
CA ILE A 24 -19.63 12.04 -13.75
C ILE A 24 -20.80 12.22 -12.79
N LYS A 25 -22.00 12.52 -13.30
CA LYS A 25 -23.21 12.65 -12.49
C LYS A 25 -23.63 11.31 -11.87
N ALA A 26 -23.51 10.21 -12.62
CA ALA A 26 -23.85 8.86 -12.18
C ALA A 26 -22.75 8.13 -11.39
N ARG A 27 -21.58 8.76 -11.18
CA ARG A 27 -20.37 8.10 -10.65
C ARG A 27 -20.57 7.28 -9.37
N PHE A 28 -21.38 7.75 -8.42
CA PHE A 28 -21.65 7.02 -7.18
C PHE A 28 -22.50 5.76 -7.42
N TRP A 29 -23.48 5.83 -8.32
CA TRP A 29 -24.27 4.66 -8.73
C TRP A 29 -23.43 3.65 -9.51
N LEU A 30 -22.61 4.12 -10.46
CA LEU A 30 -21.69 3.25 -11.20
C LEU A 30 -20.69 2.56 -10.25
N ALA A 31 -20.12 3.32 -9.31
CA ALA A 31 -19.23 2.80 -8.28
C ALA A 31 -19.91 1.71 -7.43
N ALA A 32 -21.15 1.95 -6.98
CA ALA A 32 -21.90 0.98 -6.20
C ALA A 32 -22.19 -0.31 -6.99
N VAL A 33 -22.62 -0.19 -8.26
CA VAL A 33 -22.87 -1.35 -9.13
C VAL A 33 -21.60 -2.16 -9.34
N VAL A 34 -20.48 -1.51 -9.70
CA VAL A 34 -19.20 -2.20 -9.90
C VAL A 34 -18.74 -2.88 -8.61
N PHE A 35 -18.86 -2.21 -7.46
CA PHE A 35 -18.50 -2.78 -6.16
C PHE A 35 -19.33 -4.03 -5.84
N VAL A 36 -20.65 -3.97 -6.01
CA VAL A 36 -21.53 -5.13 -5.79
C VAL A 36 -21.19 -6.26 -6.76
N CYS A 37 -20.93 -5.97 -8.04
CA CYS A 37 -20.49 -6.98 -9.00
C CYS A 37 -19.19 -7.65 -8.56
N MET A 38 -18.20 -6.88 -8.09
CA MET A 38 -16.95 -7.45 -7.57
C MET A 38 -17.23 -8.43 -6.43
N LEU A 39 -18.07 -8.06 -5.47
CA LEU A 39 -18.44 -8.92 -4.34
C LEU A 39 -19.18 -10.19 -4.79
N VAL A 40 -20.23 -10.05 -5.61
CA VAL A 40 -21.04 -11.19 -6.09
C VAL A 40 -20.18 -12.21 -6.81
N PHE A 41 -19.24 -11.75 -7.65
CA PHE A 41 -18.33 -12.59 -8.39
C PHE A 41 -17.03 -12.91 -7.64
N LYS A 42 -16.88 -12.48 -6.38
CA LYS A 42 -15.71 -12.70 -5.52
C LYS A 42 -14.38 -12.25 -6.18
N LEU A 43 -14.43 -11.16 -6.94
CA LEU A 43 -13.31 -10.66 -7.74
C LEU A 43 -12.35 -9.83 -6.88
N HIS A 44 -11.06 -10.04 -7.06
CA HIS A 44 -10.00 -9.29 -6.38
C HIS A 44 -8.72 -9.20 -7.20
N GLY A 45 -7.80 -8.32 -6.77
CA GLY A 45 -6.48 -8.13 -7.39
C GLY A 45 -5.31 -8.79 -6.66
N SER A 46 -5.59 -9.65 -5.68
CA SER A 46 -4.57 -10.32 -4.88
C SER A 46 -3.62 -11.19 -5.71
N SER A 47 -2.35 -11.22 -5.32
CA SER A 47 -1.38 -12.19 -5.83
C SER A 47 -1.48 -13.55 -5.14
N LEU A 48 -2.60 -13.89 -4.50
CA LEU A 48 -2.83 -15.15 -3.79
C LEU A 48 -2.50 -16.40 -4.62
N GLY A 49 -2.69 -16.34 -5.95
CA GLY A 49 -2.27 -17.40 -6.88
C GLY A 49 -0.76 -17.70 -6.89
N MET A 50 0.08 -16.88 -6.24
CA MET A 50 1.50 -17.20 -6.04
C MET A 50 1.69 -18.51 -5.29
N TRP A 51 0.73 -18.91 -4.44
CA TRP A 51 0.77 -20.19 -3.74
C TRP A 51 0.83 -21.40 -4.67
N ASP A 52 0.33 -21.32 -5.91
CA ASP A 52 0.46 -22.40 -6.88
C ASP A 52 1.91 -22.73 -7.24
N THR A 53 2.85 -21.80 -7.01
CA THR A 53 4.29 -22.03 -7.22
C THR A 53 4.92 -22.85 -6.10
N TYR A 54 4.30 -22.89 -4.92
CA TYR A 54 4.86 -23.49 -3.70
C TYR A 54 4.04 -24.67 -3.16
N VAL A 55 2.74 -24.68 -3.47
CA VAL A 55 1.74 -25.70 -3.14
C VAL A 55 0.84 -25.84 -4.37
N SER A 56 1.18 -26.74 -5.27
CA SER A 56 0.57 -26.88 -6.60
C SER A 56 -0.52 -27.96 -6.66
N ASP A 57 -0.49 -28.97 -5.78
CA ASP A 57 -1.41 -30.12 -5.87
C ASP A 57 -2.81 -29.80 -5.32
N TYR A 58 -3.77 -29.61 -6.24
CA TYR A 58 -5.20 -29.45 -5.94
C TYR A 58 -5.87 -30.78 -5.61
N GLU A 59 -6.85 -30.76 -4.72
CA GLU A 59 -7.64 -31.93 -4.32
C GLU A 59 -8.39 -32.53 -5.52
N GLU A 60 -9.19 -31.71 -6.17
CA GLU A 60 -9.95 -32.11 -7.36
C GLU A 60 -9.15 -31.87 -8.64
N ALA A 61 -9.12 -32.89 -9.51
CA ALA A 61 -8.45 -32.79 -10.79
C ALA A 61 -9.17 -31.78 -11.71
N GLY A 62 -8.44 -30.78 -12.20
CA GLY A 62 -8.97 -29.75 -13.09
C GLY A 62 -9.39 -28.46 -12.39
N THR A 63 -9.31 -28.40 -11.06
CA THR A 63 -9.47 -27.15 -10.30
C THR A 63 -8.48 -26.09 -10.78
N LYS A 64 -9.01 -24.89 -11.03
CA LYS A 64 -8.22 -23.73 -11.47
C LYS A 64 -7.97 -22.81 -10.30
N SER A 65 -6.85 -22.10 -10.32
CA SER A 65 -6.44 -21.13 -9.31
C SER A 65 -7.32 -19.89 -9.14
N GLY A 66 -8.45 -19.82 -9.83
CA GLY A 66 -9.29 -18.63 -9.88
C GLY A 66 -8.66 -17.45 -10.63
N LEU A 67 -7.48 -17.60 -11.24
CA LEU A 67 -6.88 -16.55 -12.07
C LEU A 67 -7.68 -16.35 -13.37
N ILE A 68 -8.19 -15.13 -13.58
CA ILE A 68 -8.97 -14.75 -14.76
C ILE A 68 -8.09 -14.02 -15.78
N LEU A 69 -7.31 -13.03 -15.34
CA LEU A 69 -6.45 -12.22 -16.21
C LEU A 69 -5.19 -11.75 -15.49
N GLY A 70 -4.10 -11.57 -16.24
CA GLY A 70 -2.84 -11.05 -15.72
C GLY A 70 -1.96 -12.13 -15.09
N LYS A 71 -1.05 -11.74 -14.19
CA LYS A 71 -0.17 -12.66 -13.48
C LYS A 71 0.00 -12.27 -12.00
N PRO A 72 -0.02 -13.24 -11.07
CA PRO A 72 0.41 -13.02 -9.68
C PRO A 72 1.85 -12.49 -9.62
N ARG A 73 2.17 -11.72 -8.56
CA ARG A 73 3.47 -11.04 -8.42
C ARG A 73 4.18 -11.49 -7.15
N ALA A 74 5.28 -12.22 -7.31
CA ALA A 74 6.12 -12.67 -6.18
C ALA A 74 6.58 -11.49 -5.29
N VAL A 75 7.04 -10.40 -5.91
CA VAL A 75 7.53 -9.18 -5.23
C VAL A 75 6.50 -8.52 -4.30
N ARG A 76 5.21 -8.84 -4.45
CA ARG A 76 4.14 -8.31 -3.59
C ARG A 76 3.90 -9.20 -2.37
N SER A 77 4.95 -9.84 -1.84
CA SER A 77 4.86 -10.77 -0.71
C SER A 77 4.29 -10.13 0.56
N ASP A 78 4.49 -8.83 0.78
CA ASP A 78 3.81 -8.11 1.87
C ASP A 78 2.27 -8.27 1.81
N GLU A 79 1.71 -8.41 0.60
CA GLU A 79 0.28 -8.62 0.38
C GLU A 79 -0.12 -10.09 0.49
N TRP A 80 0.47 -10.97 -0.34
CA TRP A 80 -0.01 -12.37 -0.47
C TRP A 80 0.61 -13.34 0.56
N LEU A 81 1.73 -12.98 1.19
CA LEU A 81 2.46 -13.78 2.17
C LEU A 81 2.39 -13.21 3.60
N VAL A 82 1.94 -11.97 3.78
CA VAL A 82 1.78 -11.37 5.12
C VAL A 82 0.36 -10.90 5.40
N GLN A 83 -0.12 -9.87 4.71
CA GLN A 83 -1.40 -9.24 5.05
C GLN A 83 -2.61 -10.14 4.77
N THR A 84 -2.63 -10.81 3.61
CA THR A 84 -3.71 -11.73 3.27
C THR A 84 -3.71 -12.93 4.21
N PRO A 85 -2.56 -13.55 4.54
CA PRO A 85 -2.52 -14.60 5.55
C PRO A 85 -3.07 -14.22 6.92
N PHE A 86 -2.75 -13.03 7.44
CA PHE A 86 -3.31 -12.56 8.72
C PHE A 86 -4.84 -12.45 8.66
N SER A 87 -5.37 -11.89 7.57
CA SER A 87 -6.81 -11.72 7.41
C SER A 87 -7.53 -13.05 7.24
N LEU A 88 -6.94 -13.99 6.49
CA LEU A 88 -7.47 -15.33 6.29
C LEU A 88 -7.40 -16.17 7.57
N SER A 89 -6.32 -16.06 8.34
CA SER A 89 -6.20 -16.68 9.67
C SER A 89 -7.35 -16.23 10.59
N GLN A 90 -7.64 -14.92 10.64
CA GLN A 90 -8.73 -14.38 11.45
C GLN A 90 -10.11 -14.92 11.07
N THR A 91 -10.32 -15.31 9.80
CA THR A 91 -11.56 -15.95 9.36
C THR A 91 -11.71 -17.38 9.88
N GLN A 92 -10.61 -18.01 10.30
CA GLN A 92 -10.59 -19.35 10.90
C GLN A 92 -10.59 -19.30 12.43
N THR A 93 -10.14 -18.20 13.03
CA THR A 93 -9.86 -18.12 14.49
C THR A 93 -10.82 -17.21 15.26
N GLY A 94 -11.92 -16.78 14.62
CA GLY A 94 -13.02 -16.06 15.29
C GLY A 94 -12.78 -14.56 15.48
N PHE A 95 -11.84 -13.95 14.75
CA PHE A 95 -11.58 -12.50 14.73
C PHE A 95 -11.25 -11.86 16.10
N LYS A 96 -10.65 -12.61 17.03
CA LYS A 96 -10.17 -12.05 18.30
C LYS A 96 -9.09 -11.00 18.06
N GLN A 97 -8.96 -10.02 18.96
CA GLN A 97 -7.91 -8.99 18.87
C GLN A 97 -6.51 -9.62 18.90
N ARG A 98 -6.28 -10.56 19.83
CA ARG A 98 -5.08 -11.40 19.84
C ARG A 98 -5.38 -12.68 19.07
N ASN A 99 -4.64 -12.91 17.99
CA ASN A 99 -4.69 -14.18 17.26
C ASN A 99 -3.62 -15.11 17.85
N GLU A 100 -4.07 -16.14 18.54
CA GLU A 100 -3.20 -17.11 19.23
C GLU A 100 -2.48 -18.07 18.28
N VAL A 101 -2.92 -18.19 17.03
CA VAL A 101 -2.39 -19.22 16.11
C VAL A 101 -1.19 -18.76 15.28
N ILE A 102 -0.94 -17.45 15.18
CA ILE A 102 0.18 -16.90 14.41
C ILE A 102 1.38 -16.77 15.33
N THR A 103 2.43 -17.56 15.10
CA THR A 103 3.62 -17.68 15.98
C THR A 103 3.30 -18.22 17.37
N ILE A 104 4.33 -18.66 18.09
CA ILE A 104 4.19 -19.35 19.37
C ILE A 104 3.37 -18.58 20.42
N ASP A 105 3.58 -17.26 20.54
CA ASP A 105 2.89 -16.43 21.53
C ASP A 105 1.61 -15.78 20.99
N GLY A 106 1.27 -15.98 19.72
CA GLY A 106 0.22 -15.23 19.05
C GLY A 106 0.63 -13.79 18.69
N GLN A 107 -0.25 -13.08 17.99
CA GLN A 107 0.00 -11.71 17.49
C GLN A 107 -1.20 -10.79 17.76
N ASP A 108 -0.93 -9.51 18.01
CA ASP A 108 -1.98 -8.48 18.11
C ASP A 108 -2.39 -7.99 16.71
N MET A 109 -3.65 -8.18 16.36
CA MET A 109 -4.21 -7.89 15.03
C MET A 109 -4.53 -6.41 14.81
N ILE A 110 -4.52 -5.59 15.86
CA ILE A 110 -4.59 -4.14 15.73
C ILE A 110 -3.25 -3.58 15.27
N VAL A 111 -2.16 -4.11 15.83
CA VAL A 111 -0.78 -3.76 15.47
C VAL A 111 -0.37 -4.41 14.15
N GLY A 112 -0.76 -5.68 13.93
CA GLY A 112 -0.44 -6.44 12.72
C GLY A 112 -1.23 -5.98 11.49
N TYR A 113 -0.58 -5.23 10.61
CA TYR A 113 -1.01 -4.96 9.22
C TYR A 113 -2.48 -4.56 8.98
N ASN A 114 -3.10 -3.85 9.92
CA ASN A 114 -4.49 -3.43 9.78
C ASN A 114 -5.47 -4.63 9.61
N SER A 115 -5.15 -5.75 10.28
CA SER A 115 -5.85 -7.04 10.11
C SER A 115 -7.30 -7.00 10.61
N ALA A 116 -8.11 -7.94 10.11
CA ALA A 116 -9.50 -8.06 10.52
C ALA A 116 -9.61 -8.55 11.96
N ALA A 117 -10.31 -7.82 12.82
CA ALA A 117 -10.62 -8.20 14.19
C ALA A 117 -11.96 -7.60 14.61
N ILE A 118 -12.63 -8.17 15.61
CA ILE A 118 -13.78 -7.55 16.26
C ILE A 118 -13.25 -6.69 17.41
N ASP A 119 -13.03 -5.42 17.11
CA ASP A 119 -12.53 -4.42 18.04
C ASP A 119 -13.02 -3.02 17.64
N ILE A 120 -12.94 -2.04 18.55
CA ILE A 120 -13.31 -0.65 18.25
C ILE A 120 -12.44 -0.03 17.14
N ALA A 121 -11.17 -0.44 17.04
CA ALA A 121 -10.27 -0.04 15.97
C ALA A 121 -10.89 -0.34 14.60
N THR A 122 -11.64 -1.43 14.48
CA THR A 122 -12.24 -1.88 13.22
C THR A 122 -13.18 -0.85 12.62
N ILE A 123 -13.82 0.01 13.42
CA ILE A 123 -14.64 1.14 12.92
C ILE A 123 -13.81 2.06 12.01
N ALA A 124 -12.52 2.22 12.30
CA ALA A 124 -11.60 3.04 11.53
C ALA A 124 -10.82 2.26 10.45
N LYS A 125 -11.12 0.96 10.28
CA LYS A 125 -10.44 0.05 9.35
C LYS A 125 -11.42 -0.49 8.29
N PRO A 126 -11.97 0.36 7.41
CA PRO A 126 -13.03 -0.04 6.47
C PRO A 126 -12.64 -1.16 5.50
N PHE A 127 -11.34 -1.38 5.30
CA PHE A 127 -10.85 -2.48 4.49
C PHE A 127 -11.15 -3.85 5.10
N SER A 128 -11.15 -3.97 6.44
CA SER A 128 -11.35 -5.26 7.11
C SER A 128 -12.81 -5.65 7.32
N TRP A 129 -13.75 -4.72 7.12
CA TRP A 129 -15.19 -4.96 7.34
C TRP A 129 -15.72 -6.13 6.54
N GLY A 130 -15.29 -6.29 5.29
CA GLY A 130 -15.73 -7.41 4.46
C GLY A 130 -15.35 -8.77 5.03
N TYR A 131 -14.17 -8.91 5.64
CA TYR A 131 -13.78 -10.17 6.28
C TYR A 131 -14.64 -10.47 7.49
N VAL A 132 -14.88 -9.47 8.35
CA VAL A 132 -15.69 -9.61 9.57
C VAL A 132 -17.15 -9.91 9.24
N LEU A 133 -17.71 -9.29 8.20
CA LEU A 133 -19.14 -9.38 7.87
C LEU A 133 -19.48 -10.53 6.91
N LEU A 134 -18.58 -10.85 5.97
CA LEU A 134 -18.89 -11.71 4.81
C LEU A 134 -17.95 -12.92 4.67
N GLY A 135 -16.94 -13.06 5.55
CA GLY A 135 -16.00 -14.18 5.53
C GLY A 135 -14.88 -14.04 4.49
N LYS A 136 -14.14 -15.13 4.25
CA LYS A 136 -12.84 -15.11 3.56
C LYS A 136 -12.87 -14.60 2.11
N GLU A 137 -13.74 -15.15 1.27
CA GLU A 137 -13.75 -14.83 -0.17
C GLU A 137 -14.30 -13.43 -0.45
N TYR A 138 -15.46 -13.13 0.13
CA TYR A 138 -16.09 -11.83 0.01
C TYR A 138 -15.29 -10.74 0.71
N GLY A 139 -14.61 -11.05 1.82
CA GLY A 139 -13.72 -10.14 2.50
C GLY A 139 -12.51 -9.74 1.67
N LEU A 140 -11.89 -10.69 0.96
CA LEU A 140 -10.80 -10.38 0.04
C LEU A 140 -11.30 -9.50 -1.12
N SER A 141 -12.46 -9.83 -1.71
CA SER A 141 -13.08 -8.98 -2.74
C SER A 141 -13.40 -7.57 -2.23
N TRP A 142 -13.91 -7.46 -1.00
CA TRP A 142 -14.24 -6.20 -0.35
C TRP A 142 -13.03 -5.28 -0.23
N VAL A 143 -11.91 -5.77 0.34
CA VAL A 143 -10.67 -4.99 0.52
C VAL A 143 -10.25 -4.35 -0.80
N TRP A 144 -10.24 -5.15 -1.87
CA TRP A 144 -9.81 -4.71 -3.19
C TRP A 144 -10.80 -3.72 -3.82
N GLY A 145 -12.10 -4.03 -3.74
CA GLY A 145 -13.17 -3.19 -4.30
C GLY A 145 -13.29 -1.84 -3.60
N ILE A 146 -13.40 -1.82 -2.27
CA ILE A 146 -13.64 -0.59 -1.52
C ILE A 146 -12.44 0.36 -1.63
N LYS A 147 -11.23 -0.20 -1.66
CA LYS A 147 -10.00 0.59 -1.78
C LYS A 147 -9.86 1.19 -3.17
N LEU A 148 -10.00 0.41 -4.23
CA LEU A 148 -9.84 0.93 -5.61
C LEU A 148 -10.94 1.95 -5.91
N ILE A 149 -12.20 1.57 -5.72
CA ILE A 149 -13.36 2.41 -6.05
C ILE A 149 -13.40 3.64 -5.14
N GLY A 150 -13.18 3.47 -3.84
CA GLY A 150 -13.12 4.58 -2.90
C GLY A 150 -11.96 5.53 -3.21
N MET A 151 -10.78 5.02 -3.57
CA MET A 151 -9.65 5.86 -3.98
C MET A 151 -9.95 6.61 -5.28
N MET A 152 -10.65 6.02 -6.25
CA MET A 152 -11.10 6.73 -7.46
C MET A 152 -12.05 7.90 -7.11
N LEU A 153 -13.04 7.66 -6.24
CA LEU A 153 -14.01 8.68 -5.82
C LEU A 153 -13.35 9.81 -5.01
N LEU A 154 -12.47 9.45 -4.07
CA LEU A 154 -11.73 10.43 -3.26
C LEU A 154 -10.75 11.24 -4.12
N SER A 155 -10.07 10.59 -5.06
CA SER A 155 -9.18 11.27 -6.02
C SER A 155 -9.94 12.23 -6.93
N PHE A 156 -11.17 11.87 -7.32
CA PHE A 156 -12.04 12.79 -8.05
C PHE A 156 -12.36 14.04 -7.23
N GLU A 157 -12.73 13.88 -5.95
CA GLU A 157 -13.05 15.02 -5.07
C GLU A 157 -11.81 15.89 -4.78
N ILE A 158 -10.64 15.31 -4.55
CA ILE A 158 -9.38 16.07 -4.46
C ILE A 158 -9.06 16.80 -5.77
N GLY A 159 -9.30 16.16 -6.91
CA GLY A 159 -9.22 16.82 -8.20
C GLY A 159 -10.12 18.06 -8.25
N LEU A 160 -11.35 17.98 -7.78
CA LEU A 160 -12.27 19.12 -7.74
C LEU A 160 -11.77 20.23 -6.82
N ILE A 161 -11.14 19.88 -5.69
CA ILE A 161 -10.57 20.83 -4.73
C ILE A 161 -9.41 21.61 -5.37
N LEU A 162 -8.44 20.89 -5.95
CA LEU A 162 -7.20 21.49 -6.47
C LEU A 162 -7.38 22.21 -7.81
N THR A 163 -8.40 21.84 -8.59
CA THR A 163 -8.61 22.33 -9.95
C THR A 163 -9.77 23.30 -10.08
N LYS A 164 -10.15 23.98 -8.99
CA LYS A 164 -11.28 24.94 -8.97
C LYS A 164 -12.55 24.32 -9.56
N ARG A 165 -12.84 23.08 -9.16
CA ARG A 165 -14.00 22.27 -9.57
C ARG A 165 -14.01 21.90 -11.07
N ASN A 166 -12.87 21.86 -11.76
CA ASN A 166 -12.79 21.36 -13.12
C ASN A 166 -13.04 19.84 -13.16
N LYS A 167 -14.28 19.46 -13.51
CA LYS A 167 -14.74 18.07 -13.55
C LYS A 167 -13.94 17.16 -14.49
N TYR A 168 -13.35 17.68 -15.57
CA TYR A 168 -12.57 16.88 -16.52
C TYR A 168 -11.18 16.56 -15.99
N LEU A 169 -10.51 17.53 -15.34
CA LEU A 169 -9.26 17.25 -14.62
C LEU A 169 -9.50 16.39 -13.38
N SER A 170 -10.66 16.53 -12.75
CA SER A 170 -11.06 15.67 -11.64
C SER A 170 -11.29 14.23 -12.08
N LEU A 171 -11.86 14.04 -13.28
CA LEU A 171 -11.94 12.71 -13.90
C LEU A 171 -10.54 12.16 -14.18
N LEU A 172 -9.62 12.97 -14.70
CA LEU A 172 -8.22 12.55 -14.84
C LEU A 172 -7.61 12.18 -13.48
N ALA A 173 -7.82 12.95 -12.41
CA ALA A 173 -7.33 12.66 -11.06
C ALA A 173 -7.88 11.32 -10.53
N SER A 174 -9.16 11.02 -10.82
CA SER A 174 -9.82 9.76 -10.46
C SER A 174 -9.20 8.52 -11.10
N VAL A 175 -8.43 8.70 -12.18
CA VAL A 175 -7.62 7.67 -12.81
C VAL A 175 -6.17 7.77 -12.36
N TRP A 176 -5.62 8.99 -12.31
CA TRP A 176 -4.21 9.23 -12.12
C TRP A 176 -3.67 8.67 -10.81
N ILE A 177 -4.30 9.00 -9.70
CA ILE A 177 -3.83 8.58 -8.39
C ILE A 177 -4.00 7.06 -8.21
N PRO A 178 -5.20 6.46 -8.32
CA PRO A 178 -5.37 5.04 -8.02
C PRO A 178 -4.60 4.12 -8.96
N PHE A 179 -4.45 4.47 -10.24
CA PHE A 179 -3.71 3.65 -11.21
C PHE A 179 -2.24 4.07 -11.37
N SER A 180 -1.72 4.96 -10.51
CA SER A 180 -0.28 5.21 -10.47
C SER A 180 0.49 3.94 -10.11
N SER A 181 1.64 3.73 -10.75
CA SER A 181 2.51 2.57 -10.52
C SER A 181 2.77 2.35 -9.02
N ALA A 182 3.18 3.39 -8.28
CA ALA A 182 3.40 3.32 -6.83
C ALA A 182 2.19 2.78 -6.04
N ILE A 183 0.98 3.20 -6.38
CA ILE A 183 -0.24 2.68 -5.74
C ILE A 183 -0.47 1.22 -6.13
N GLN A 184 -0.32 0.85 -7.41
CA GLN A 184 -0.68 -0.50 -7.83
C GLN A 184 0.31 -1.55 -7.32
N TRP A 185 1.61 -1.24 -7.23
CA TRP A 185 2.59 -2.15 -6.64
C TRP A 185 2.42 -2.25 -5.11
N TRP A 186 2.16 -1.12 -4.44
CA TRP A 186 1.90 -1.05 -3.00
C TRP A 186 0.39 -0.87 -2.67
N PHE A 187 -0.47 -1.61 -3.37
CA PHE A 187 -1.91 -1.38 -3.31
C PHE A 187 -2.52 -1.63 -1.93
N VAL A 188 -1.91 -2.55 -1.17
CA VAL A 188 -2.36 -2.87 0.18
C VAL A 188 -1.49 -2.18 1.23
N SER A 189 -1.64 -2.50 2.51
CA SER A 189 -0.98 -1.75 3.58
C SER A 189 0.55 -1.85 3.44
N PRO A 190 1.32 -0.78 3.73
CA PRO A 190 0.89 0.48 4.33
C PRO A 190 0.59 1.62 3.35
N VAL A 191 1.13 1.59 2.12
CA VAL A 191 1.11 2.75 1.21
C VAL A 191 -0.30 3.06 0.70
N GLY A 192 -0.99 2.05 0.16
CA GLY A 192 -2.35 2.23 -0.38
C GLY A 192 -3.33 2.73 0.68
N ASP A 193 -3.23 2.22 1.91
CA ASP A 193 -4.06 2.60 3.06
C ASP A 193 -3.81 4.07 3.46
N LEU A 194 -2.55 4.46 3.62
CA LEU A 194 -2.21 5.81 4.06
C LEU A 194 -2.58 6.88 3.03
N ILE A 195 -2.42 6.60 1.74
CA ILE A 195 -2.87 7.51 0.68
C ILE A 195 -4.40 7.59 0.64
N PHE A 196 -5.11 6.46 0.76
CA PHE A 196 -6.57 6.45 0.85
C PHE A 196 -7.06 7.32 2.02
N PHE A 197 -6.52 7.12 3.22
CA PHE A 197 -6.92 7.87 4.40
C PHE A 197 -6.51 9.35 4.33
N THR A 198 -5.35 9.66 3.73
CA THR A 198 -4.95 11.06 3.47
C THR A 198 -5.97 11.76 2.57
N LEU A 199 -6.35 11.13 1.46
CA LEU A 199 -7.38 11.67 0.56
C LEU A 199 -8.73 11.79 1.28
N GLY A 200 -9.16 10.74 1.99
CA GLY A 200 -10.41 10.69 2.74
C GLY A 200 -10.54 11.82 3.76
N PHE A 201 -9.48 12.04 4.54
CA PHE A 201 -9.45 13.09 5.56
C PHE A 201 -9.49 14.49 4.94
N LEU A 202 -8.67 14.76 3.92
CA LEU A 202 -8.65 16.05 3.24
C LEU A 202 -9.99 16.34 2.54
N VAL A 203 -10.59 15.35 1.88
CA VAL A 203 -11.93 15.48 1.27
C VAL A 203 -12.99 15.72 2.33
N GLY A 204 -12.95 14.99 3.45
CA GLY A 204 -13.86 15.16 4.58
C GLY A 204 -13.81 16.59 5.12
N ILE A 205 -12.63 17.07 5.49
CA ILE A 205 -12.49 18.43 6.05
C ILE A 205 -12.87 19.51 5.02
N TYR A 206 -12.39 19.44 3.78
CA TYR A 206 -12.73 20.46 2.79
C TYR A 206 -14.23 20.52 2.52
N ASN A 207 -14.85 19.37 2.26
CA ASN A 207 -16.26 19.32 1.88
C ASN A 207 -17.22 19.58 3.05
N TYR A 208 -16.79 19.34 4.30
CA TYR A 208 -17.50 19.79 5.49
C TYR A 208 -17.75 21.30 5.46
N PHE A 209 -16.70 22.08 5.19
CA PHE A 209 -16.77 23.54 5.11
C PHE A 209 -17.38 24.02 3.78
N TYR A 210 -17.06 23.37 2.66
CA TYR A 210 -17.62 23.76 1.36
C TYR A 210 -19.15 23.63 1.29
N TYR A 211 -19.73 22.61 1.94
CA TYR A 211 -21.18 22.40 2.01
C TYR A 211 -21.76 22.82 3.36
N HIS A 212 -21.24 23.89 3.98
CA HIS A 212 -21.57 24.28 5.35
C HIS A 212 -23.08 24.44 5.63
N GLU A 213 -23.83 24.94 4.64
CA GLU A 213 -25.29 25.10 4.72
C GLU A 213 -26.08 23.78 4.82
N ARG A 214 -25.47 22.64 4.47
CA ARG A 214 -26.14 21.33 4.38
C ARG A 214 -25.70 20.41 5.52
N LYS A 215 -26.44 20.45 6.64
CA LYS A 215 -26.15 19.67 7.86
C LYS A 215 -25.91 18.18 7.62
N ALA A 216 -26.72 17.52 6.79
CA ALA A 216 -26.53 16.10 6.46
C ALA A 216 -25.18 15.83 5.76
N ARG A 217 -24.72 16.76 4.91
CA ARG A 217 -23.40 16.65 4.28
C ARG A 217 -22.28 16.89 5.27
N ARG A 218 -22.42 17.89 6.15
CA ARG A 218 -21.48 18.12 7.25
C ARG A 218 -21.31 16.88 8.11
N LEU A 219 -22.41 16.27 8.56
CA LEU A 219 -22.36 15.03 9.34
C LEU A 219 -21.67 13.89 8.57
N PHE A 220 -22.00 13.69 7.30
CA PHE A 220 -21.34 12.67 6.48
C PHE A 220 -19.83 12.92 6.36
N PHE A 221 -19.42 14.15 6.09
CA PHE A 221 -18.02 14.49 5.92
C PHE A 221 -17.24 14.52 7.24
N SER A 222 -17.89 14.80 8.37
CA SER A 222 -17.27 14.63 9.68
C SER A 222 -17.05 13.15 10.00
N ILE A 223 -18.00 12.26 9.69
CA ILE A 223 -17.82 10.81 9.83
C ILE A 223 -16.68 10.31 8.94
N LEU A 224 -16.65 10.74 7.67
CA LEU A 224 -15.55 10.41 6.75
C LEU A 224 -14.20 10.86 7.32
N ALA A 225 -14.13 12.07 7.89
CA ALA A 225 -12.92 12.59 8.51
C ALA A 225 -12.49 11.76 9.73
N VAL A 226 -13.43 11.37 10.62
CA VAL A 226 -13.16 10.51 11.78
C VAL A 226 -12.60 9.15 11.38
N ILE A 227 -13.26 8.47 10.44
CA ILE A 227 -12.79 7.15 9.94
C ILE A 227 -11.42 7.31 9.31
N SER A 228 -11.21 8.36 8.51
CA SER A 228 -9.96 8.56 7.80
C SER A 228 -8.79 8.92 8.72
N ILE A 229 -8.96 9.83 9.67
CA ILE A 229 -7.86 10.21 10.58
C ILE A 229 -7.53 9.09 11.56
N SER A 230 -8.56 8.41 12.08
CA SER A 230 -8.36 7.27 12.98
C SER A 230 -7.67 6.12 12.23
N GLY A 231 -8.13 5.82 11.01
CA GLY A 231 -7.52 4.80 10.15
C GLY A 231 -6.09 5.16 9.77
N PHE A 232 -5.83 6.42 9.43
CA PHE A 232 -4.48 6.93 9.15
C PHE A 232 -3.52 6.64 10.30
N VAL A 233 -3.91 6.90 11.55
CA VAL A 233 -3.08 6.64 12.74
C VAL A 233 -2.89 5.14 12.98
N LEU A 234 -3.95 4.35 12.85
CA LEU A 234 -3.96 2.91 13.13
C LEU A 234 -3.24 2.04 12.09
N VAL A 235 -2.74 2.60 10.97
CA VAL A 235 -1.83 1.88 10.06
C VAL A 235 -0.45 1.64 10.69
N LEU A 236 -0.05 2.45 11.67
CA LEU A 236 1.20 2.29 12.45
C LEU A 236 2.47 2.16 11.58
N TYR A 237 2.60 3.03 10.57
CA TYR A 237 3.77 3.08 9.69
C TYR A 237 4.39 4.49 9.63
N PRO A 238 5.17 4.89 10.66
CA PRO A 238 5.73 6.24 10.80
C PRO A 238 6.53 6.73 9.58
N ALA A 239 7.21 5.81 8.88
CA ALA A 239 8.03 6.12 7.72
C ALA A 239 7.26 6.82 6.59
N LEU A 240 5.94 6.63 6.49
CA LEU A 240 5.07 7.34 5.54
C LEU A 240 4.03 8.23 6.26
N GLN A 241 3.60 7.88 7.47
CA GLN A 241 2.70 8.72 8.27
C GLN A 241 3.30 10.09 8.60
N VAL A 242 4.59 10.16 8.96
CA VAL A 242 5.23 11.45 9.29
C VAL A 242 5.22 12.37 8.07
N PRO A 243 5.75 11.97 6.88
CA PRO A 243 5.67 12.81 5.69
C PRO A 243 4.25 13.20 5.32
N LEU A 244 3.30 12.27 5.31
CA LEU A 244 1.90 12.57 4.93
C LEU A 244 1.18 13.42 5.98
N GLY A 245 1.52 13.29 7.26
CA GLY A 245 1.01 14.15 8.33
C GLY A 245 1.40 15.61 8.12
N TYR A 246 2.65 15.87 7.74
CA TYR A 246 3.09 17.22 7.34
C TYR A 246 2.37 17.71 6.07
N LEU A 247 2.14 16.84 5.08
CA LEU A 247 1.35 17.20 3.89
C LEU A 247 -0.07 17.59 4.26
N ILE A 248 -0.74 16.79 5.10
CA ILE A 248 -2.08 17.06 5.62
C ILE A 248 -2.09 18.41 6.33
N LEU A 249 -1.17 18.64 7.27
CA LEU A 249 -1.08 19.90 8.02
C LEU A 249 -0.94 21.12 7.09
N LEU A 250 -0.04 21.06 6.10
CA LEU A 250 0.13 22.14 5.14
C LEU A 250 -1.15 22.41 4.34
N ILE A 251 -1.84 21.38 3.85
CA ILE A 251 -3.09 21.55 3.11
C ILE A 251 -4.21 22.08 4.01
N LEU A 252 -4.30 21.63 5.27
CA LEU A 252 -5.25 22.16 6.25
C LEU A 252 -5.05 23.65 6.53
N ILE A 253 -3.80 24.14 6.57
CA ILE A 253 -3.52 25.58 6.62
C ILE A 253 -4.12 26.28 5.41
N GLY A 254 -4.00 25.69 4.22
CA GLY A 254 -4.65 26.18 3.00
C GLY A 254 -6.18 26.27 3.15
N PHE A 255 -6.82 25.20 3.64
CA PHE A 255 -8.27 25.17 3.86
C PHE A 255 -8.71 26.20 4.89
N PHE A 256 -8.00 26.31 6.00
CA PHE A 256 -8.28 27.31 7.04
C PHE A 256 -8.22 28.72 6.45
N LEU A 257 -7.15 29.07 5.73
CA LEU A 257 -7.00 30.37 5.08
C LEU A 257 -8.06 30.63 4.00
N GLU A 258 -8.61 29.60 3.37
CA GLU A 258 -9.72 29.75 2.42
C GLU A 258 -11.06 30.04 3.12
N PHE A 259 -11.35 29.36 4.23
CA PHE A 259 -12.69 29.34 4.84
C PHE A 259 -12.88 30.26 6.06
N TYR A 260 -11.82 30.62 6.80
CA TYR A 260 -11.93 31.34 8.09
C TYR A 260 -12.68 32.67 8.03
N LYS A 261 -12.67 33.36 6.88
CA LYS A 261 -13.44 34.61 6.65
C LYS A 261 -14.77 34.39 5.94
N LYS A 262 -14.97 33.23 5.32
CA LYS A 262 -16.16 32.91 4.52
C LYS A 262 -17.27 32.25 5.33
N ILE A 263 -16.90 31.56 6.42
CA ILE A 263 -17.81 30.74 7.22
C ILE A 263 -17.82 31.25 8.65
N LYS A 264 -19.02 31.39 9.22
CA LYS A 264 -19.23 31.59 10.66
C LYS A 264 -19.68 30.26 11.26
N LEU A 265 -18.99 29.81 12.30
CA LEU A 265 -19.34 28.54 12.96
C LEU A 265 -20.68 28.67 13.69
N ASP A 266 -21.49 27.60 13.63
CA ASP A 266 -22.77 27.48 14.29
C ASP A 266 -22.76 26.44 15.42
N LYS A 267 -23.88 26.26 16.12
CA LYS A 267 -23.99 25.26 17.19
C LYS A 267 -23.79 23.82 16.71
N PHE A 268 -24.09 23.52 15.46
CA PHE A 268 -23.86 22.20 14.87
C PHE A 268 -22.37 21.96 14.61
N ASP A 269 -21.56 23.01 14.43
CA ASP A 269 -20.11 22.86 14.35
C ASP A 269 -19.54 22.38 15.67
N GLY A 270 -20.02 22.93 16.79
CA GLY A 270 -19.69 22.43 18.12
C GLY A 270 -20.03 20.95 18.28
N LEU A 271 -21.21 20.51 17.82
CA LEU A 271 -21.63 19.12 17.87
C LEU A 271 -20.83 18.19 16.95
N PHE A 272 -20.68 18.54 15.68
CA PHE A 272 -20.05 17.65 14.68
C PHE A 272 -18.53 17.62 14.82
N ILE A 273 -17.89 18.77 15.06
CA ILE A 273 -16.43 18.83 15.29
C ILE A 273 -16.12 18.24 16.66
N GLY A 274 -16.85 18.64 17.71
CA GLY A 274 -16.68 18.08 19.06
C GLY A 274 -16.90 16.56 19.08
N GLY A 275 -17.98 16.09 18.45
CA GLY A 275 -18.26 14.67 18.29
C GLY A 275 -17.19 13.93 17.48
N ALA A 276 -16.65 14.54 16.43
CA ALA A 276 -15.57 13.95 15.65
C ALA A 276 -14.27 13.81 16.45
N VAL A 277 -13.91 14.83 17.23
CA VAL A 277 -12.74 14.79 18.13
C VAL A 277 -12.93 13.70 19.19
N ILE A 278 -14.08 13.67 19.87
CA ILE A 278 -14.38 12.66 20.89
C ILE A 278 -14.34 11.25 20.28
N ALA A 279 -14.99 11.02 19.14
CA ALA A 279 -15.00 9.72 18.48
C ALA A 279 -13.57 9.27 18.10
N THR A 280 -12.76 10.17 17.56
CA THR A 280 -11.34 9.90 17.24
C THR A 280 -10.56 9.55 18.51
N CYS A 281 -10.71 10.33 19.58
CA CYS A 281 -10.05 10.06 20.86
C CYS A 281 -10.48 8.73 21.47
N VAL A 282 -11.76 8.35 21.38
CA VAL A 282 -12.27 7.07 21.89
C VAL A 282 -11.71 5.91 21.07
N ILE A 283 -11.82 5.96 19.73
CA ILE A 283 -11.29 4.90 18.86
C ILE A 283 -9.80 4.71 19.12
N LEU A 284 -9.00 5.78 19.05
CA LEU A 284 -7.56 5.69 19.24
C LEU A 284 -7.17 5.36 20.68
N GLY A 285 -7.81 5.97 21.67
CA GLY A 285 -7.49 5.77 23.09
C GLY A 285 -7.77 4.34 23.55
N VAL A 286 -8.89 3.76 23.13
CA VAL A 286 -9.20 2.36 23.43
C VAL A 286 -8.26 1.42 22.67
N SER A 287 -8.00 1.66 21.38
CA SER A 287 -7.06 0.84 20.59
C SER A 287 -5.64 0.85 21.15
N ILE A 288 -5.14 2.03 21.55
CA ILE A 288 -3.81 2.16 22.16
C ILE A 288 -3.77 1.44 23.51
N ARG A 289 -4.84 1.56 24.31
CA ARG A 289 -4.92 0.88 25.60
C ARG A 289 -4.95 -0.64 25.45
N SER A 290 -5.73 -1.17 24.50
CA SER A 290 -5.85 -2.61 24.30
C SER A 290 -4.61 -3.24 23.67
N SER A 291 -3.80 -2.46 22.94
CA SER A 291 -2.56 -2.92 22.30
C SER A 291 -1.29 -2.35 22.93
N TRP A 292 -1.36 -1.81 24.16
CA TRP A 292 -0.24 -1.08 24.77
C TRP A 292 1.03 -1.93 24.90
N GLU A 293 0.90 -3.17 25.36
CA GLU A 293 2.02 -4.10 25.51
C GLU A 293 2.70 -4.37 24.15
N SER A 294 1.90 -4.67 23.13
CA SER A 294 2.37 -4.90 21.77
C SER A 294 3.06 -3.67 21.17
N LEU A 295 2.48 -2.48 21.34
CA LEU A 295 3.08 -1.23 20.90
C LEU A 295 4.41 -0.95 21.61
N PHE A 296 4.45 -1.19 22.93
CA PHE A 296 5.66 -1.03 23.74
C PHE A 296 6.78 -1.97 23.28
N LEU A 297 6.46 -3.25 23.01
CA LEU A 297 7.41 -4.22 22.47
C LEU A 297 7.95 -3.74 21.11
N VAL A 298 7.08 -3.37 20.17
CA VAL A 298 7.49 -2.87 18.83
C VAL A 298 8.39 -1.65 18.94
N MET A 299 8.06 -0.68 19.80
CA MET A 299 8.87 0.53 19.98
C MET A 299 10.27 0.23 20.53
N ASN A 300 10.44 -0.85 21.29
CA ASN A 300 11.71 -1.24 21.89
C ASN A 300 12.52 -2.26 21.06
N THR A 301 11.98 -2.73 19.94
CA THR A 301 12.69 -3.61 19.00
C THR A 301 13.96 -2.96 18.46
N VAL A 302 14.96 -3.80 18.14
CA VAL A 302 16.14 -3.38 17.37
C VAL A 302 15.72 -2.90 15.98
N TYR A 303 14.74 -3.56 15.36
CA TYR A 303 14.15 -3.16 14.09
C TYR A 303 12.63 -3.40 14.06
N PRO A 304 11.82 -2.43 13.60
CA PRO A 304 12.19 -1.07 13.20
C PRO A 304 12.24 -0.06 14.36
N GLY A 305 11.93 -0.45 15.60
CA GLY A 305 11.63 0.46 16.73
C GLY A 305 12.71 1.49 17.03
N LYS A 306 13.94 1.04 17.32
CA LYS A 306 15.08 1.91 17.68
C LYS A 306 15.82 2.52 16.49
N ARG A 307 15.35 2.32 15.25
CA ARG A 307 16.00 2.83 14.04
C ARG A 307 15.92 4.37 13.98
N VAL A 308 17.03 5.02 13.59
CA VAL A 308 17.11 6.48 13.38
C VAL A 308 17.61 6.77 11.97
N SER A 309 16.88 7.61 11.23
CA SER A 309 17.24 8.14 9.92
C SER A 309 17.62 9.62 10.02
N VAL A 310 18.55 10.07 9.19
CA VAL A 310 18.95 11.49 9.07
C VAL A 310 18.77 12.06 7.67
N GLY A 311 18.21 11.29 6.73
CA GLY A 311 18.12 11.70 5.33
C GLY A 311 19.45 11.56 4.56
N GLY A 312 19.39 11.81 3.25
CA GLY A 312 20.56 11.85 2.36
C GLY A 312 21.00 10.51 1.76
N GLU A 313 20.35 9.39 2.10
CA GLU A 313 20.74 8.06 1.61
C GLU A 313 20.15 7.73 0.24
N PHE A 314 19.26 8.57 -0.30
CA PHE A 314 18.60 8.27 -1.58
C PHE A 314 19.53 8.57 -2.77
N PRO A 315 19.75 7.62 -3.69
CA PRO A 315 20.57 7.88 -4.86
C PRO A 315 19.96 8.97 -5.74
N ARG A 316 20.68 10.08 -5.93
CA ARG A 316 20.18 11.25 -6.70
C ARG A 316 19.80 10.91 -8.15
N LYS A 317 20.46 9.91 -8.74
CA LYS A 317 20.16 9.38 -10.08
C LYS A 317 18.77 8.73 -10.17
N ASP A 318 18.22 8.29 -9.05
CA ASP A 318 16.95 7.56 -8.95
C ASP A 318 15.79 8.49 -8.56
N ILE A 319 15.93 9.82 -8.67
CA ILE A 319 14.82 10.75 -8.41
C ILE A 319 13.74 10.68 -9.52
N LEU A 320 14.12 10.22 -10.72
CA LEU A 320 13.24 10.15 -11.90
C LEU A 320 12.79 8.73 -12.25
N LEU A 321 12.61 7.87 -11.25
CA LEU A 321 12.19 6.46 -11.45
C LEU A 321 10.86 6.32 -12.19
N PHE A 322 9.98 7.33 -12.14
CA PHE A 322 8.72 7.31 -12.89
C PHE A 322 8.91 7.15 -14.41
N LEU A 323 10.09 7.47 -14.96
CA LEU A 323 10.38 7.31 -16.39
C LEU A 323 10.34 5.85 -16.85
N THR A 324 10.51 4.87 -15.95
CA THR A 324 10.48 3.43 -16.27
C THR A 324 9.22 2.70 -15.81
N ASN A 325 8.25 3.42 -15.22
CA ASN A 325 6.97 2.89 -14.75
C ASN A 325 6.24 2.03 -15.78
N TRP A 326 6.24 2.44 -17.06
CA TRP A 326 5.52 1.75 -18.12
C TRP A 326 5.99 0.33 -18.39
N LYS A 327 7.24 0.02 -18.05
CA LYS A 327 7.85 -1.26 -18.35
C LYS A 327 7.67 -2.28 -17.24
N MET A 328 7.62 -1.85 -15.98
CA MET A 328 7.55 -2.71 -14.79
C MET A 328 6.42 -3.75 -14.77
N PRO A 329 5.20 -3.47 -15.29
CA PRO A 329 4.18 -4.52 -15.36
C PRO A 329 4.58 -5.67 -16.29
N PHE A 330 5.41 -5.42 -17.30
CA PHE A 330 5.72 -6.36 -18.36
C PHE A 330 7.09 -7.03 -18.21
N MET A 331 8.00 -6.41 -17.49
CA MET A 331 9.36 -6.92 -17.24
C MET A 331 9.76 -6.63 -15.81
N ASP A 332 10.46 -7.56 -15.17
CA ASP A 332 10.99 -7.34 -13.83
C ASP A 332 12.35 -6.64 -13.91
N VAL A 333 12.59 -5.76 -12.94
CA VAL A 333 13.84 -5.03 -12.82
C VAL A 333 14.93 -5.97 -12.28
N THR A 334 16.15 -5.85 -12.81
CA THR A 334 17.24 -6.82 -12.54
C THR A 334 18.16 -6.45 -11.37
N TYR A 335 18.14 -5.19 -10.91
CA TYR A 335 19.09 -4.69 -9.90
C TYR A 335 18.44 -4.30 -8.57
N THR A 336 17.11 -4.42 -8.49
CA THR A 336 16.26 -4.17 -7.31
C THR A 336 14.89 -4.77 -7.62
N ASN A 337 13.87 -4.44 -6.83
CA ASN A 337 12.51 -4.92 -7.06
C ASN A 337 11.58 -3.83 -7.62
N ASN A 338 10.52 -4.24 -8.32
CA ASN A 338 9.59 -3.33 -9.00
C ASN A 338 8.83 -2.42 -8.02
N SER A 339 8.47 -2.94 -6.85
CA SER A 339 7.74 -2.17 -5.83
C SER A 339 8.59 -0.99 -5.32
N GLU A 340 9.87 -1.20 -5.04
CA GLU A 340 10.78 -0.16 -4.57
C GLU A 340 11.07 0.93 -5.63
N LEU A 341 11.04 0.59 -6.92
CA LEU A 341 11.19 1.58 -8.00
C LEU A 341 9.90 2.25 -8.43
N SER A 342 8.75 1.67 -8.09
CA SER A 342 7.46 2.19 -8.50
C SER A 342 7.26 3.63 -7.98
N SER A 343 6.85 4.52 -8.89
CA SER A 343 6.70 5.95 -8.57
C SER A 343 5.45 6.54 -9.22
N PHE A 344 5.26 7.84 -9.08
CA PHE A 344 4.14 8.58 -9.66
C PHE A 344 4.61 9.40 -10.86
N TYR A 345 3.88 9.38 -11.97
CA TYR A 345 4.10 10.36 -13.04
C TYR A 345 3.71 11.75 -12.56
N HIS A 346 4.58 12.74 -12.70
CA HIS A 346 4.32 14.10 -12.24
C HIS A 346 5.10 15.16 -13.04
N PHE A 347 4.70 16.42 -12.92
CA PHE A 347 5.28 17.57 -13.59
C PHE A 347 6.12 18.46 -12.67
N PHE A 348 6.57 17.97 -11.50
CA PHE A 348 7.38 18.76 -10.56
C PHE A 348 8.59 19.44 -11.24
N PHE A 349 9.36 18.73 -12.08
CA PHE A 349 10.53 19.29 -12.78
C PHE A 349 10.19 20.28 -13.92
N VAL A 350 8.94 20.29 -14.38
CA VAL A 350 8.41 21.33 -15.27
C VAL A 350 8.04 22.58 -14.46
N ILE A 351 7.51 22.40 -13.24
CA ILE A 351 7.08 23.47 -12.35
C ILE A 351 8.29 24.16 -11.70
N LEU A 352 9.33 23.40 -11.34
CA LEU A 352 10.53 23.88 -10.65
C LEU A 352 11.16 25.13 -11.30
N PRO A 353 11.54 25.14 -12.60
CA PRO A 353 12.11 26.33 -13.24
C PRO A 353 11.10 27.47 -13.41
N LEU A 354 9.79 27.20 -13.36
CA LEU A 354 8.74 28.21 -13.44
C LEU A 354 8.33 28.76 -12.09
N SER A 355 8.76 28.13 -10.99
CA SER A 355 8.32 28.46 -9.64
C SER A 355 8.51 29.95 -9.27
N PRO A 356 9.58 30.67 -9.69
CA PRO A 356 9.68 32.10 -9.44
C PRO A 356 8.59 32.90 -10.16
N LEU A 357 8.26 32.56 -11.40
CA LEU A 357 7.22 33.26 -12.18
C LEU A 357 5.81 33.01 -11.64
N ILE A 358 5.60 31.82 -11.05
CA ILE A 358 4.31 31.37 -10.51
C ILE A 358 4.08 31.93 -9.11
N PHE A 359 5.09 31.90 -8.23
CA PHE A 359 4.90 32.18 -6.80
C PHE A 359 5.44 33.53 -6.34
N LEU A 360 6.45 34.10 -7.00
CA LEU A 360 7.03 35.37 -6.55
C LEU A 360 5.96 36.47 -6.58
N LYS A 361 5.71 37.09 -5.41
CA LYS A 361 4.64 38.08 -5.17
C LYS A 361 3.20 37.56 -5.38
N LYS A 362 2.99 36.26 -5.64
CA LYS A 362 1.68 35.64 -5.96
C LYS A 362 1.31 34.47 -5.06
N ILE A 363 2.01 34.29 -3.94
CA ILE A 363 1.76 33.17 -3.00
C ILE A 363 0.29 33.12 -2.56
N LYS A 364 -0.31 34.26 -2.23
CA LYS A 364 -1.71 34.32 -1.78
C LYS A 364 -2.70 33.83 -2.84
N GLU A 365 -2.47 34.17 -4.11
CA GLU A 365 -3.31 33.73 -5.24
C GLU A 365 -3.14 32.24 -5.54
N ASN A 366 -1.92 31.73 -5.31
CA ASN A 366 -1.49 30.39 -5.69
C ASN A 366 -1.20 29.50 -4.46
N LEU A 367 -1.94 29.73 -3.36
CA LEU A 367 -1.61 29.18 -2.04
C LEU A 367 -1.43 27.65 -2.05
N TYR A 368 -2.39 26.91 -2.59
CA TYR A 368 -2.32 25.44 -2.67
C TYR A 368 -1.10 24.96 -3.45
N GLY A 369 -0.84 25.56 -4.61
CA GLY A 369 0.35 25.26 -5.41
C GLY A 369 1.65 25.55 -4.67
N PHE A 370 1.70 26.66 -3.93
CA PHE A 370 2.89 27.04 -3.16
C PHE A 370 3.15 26.05 -2.01
N LEU A 371 2.12 25.70 -1.23
CA LEU A 371 2.24 24.75 -0.11
C LEU A 371 2.70 23.37 -0.60
N LEU A 372 2.11 22.86 -1.68
CA LEU A 372 2.51 21.60 -2.30
C LEU A 372 3.93 21.67 -2.86
N PHE A 373 4.32 22.79 -3.47
CA PHE A 373 5.67 22.99 -4.00
C PHE A 373 6.73 23.00 -2.89
N VAL A 374 6.50 23.73 -1.80
CA VAL A 374 7.40 23.77 -0.63
C VAL A 374 7.54 22.38 -0.01
N TYR A 375 6.43 21.65 0.12
CA TYR A 375 6.45 20.27 0.59
C TYR A 375 7.31 19.38 -0.32
N CYS A 376 7.10 19.42 -1.64
CA CYS A 376 7.88 18.63 -2.60
C CYS A 376 9.38 19.00 -2.54
N LEU A 377 9.70 20.29 -2.39
CA LEU A 377 11.08 20.75 -2.25
C LEU A 377 11.73 20.20 -0.97
N PHE A 378 11.02 20.22 0.16
CA PHE A 378 11.52 19.64 1.40
C PHE A 378 11.82 18.13 1.25
N ASN A 379 10.92 17.37 0.63
CA ASN A 379 11.14 15.93 0.41
C ASN A 379 12.39 15.68 -0.46
N LEU A 380 12.61 16.48 -1.51
CA LEU A 380 13.82 16.39 -2.31
C LEU A 380 15.09 16.70 -1.50
N LEU A 381 15.04 17.69 -0.61
CA LEU A 381 16.15 18.01 0.27
C LEU A 381 16.43 16.86 1.25
N TRP A 382 15.40 16.30 1.89
CA TRP A 382 15.54 15.14 2.79
C TRP A 382 16.11 13.91 2.08
N MET A 383 15.71 13.65 0.84
CA MET A 383 16.29 12.56 0.04
C MET A 383 17.75 12.83 -0.32
N SER A 384 18.14 14.09 -0.54
CA SER A 384 19.44 14.45 -1.13
C SER A 384 20.55 14.81 -0.15
N PHE A 385 20.19 15.18 1.08
CA PHE A 385 21.10 15.69 2.10
C PHE A 385 20.79 15.10 3.48
N SER A 386 21.84 14.86 4.27
CA SER A 386 21.69 14.47 5.67
C SER A 386 21.48 15.70 6.55
N PHE A 387 20.61 15.54 7.56
CA PHE A 387 20.23 16.58 8.50
C PHE A 387 20.79 16.26 9.90
N PRO A 388 21.01 17.27 10.75
CA PRO A 388 21.36 17.03 12.15
C PRO A 388 20.34 16.11 12.85
N SER A 389 20.83 15.10 13.57
CA SER A 389 19.98 14.10 14.24
C SER A 389 18.95 14.73 15.20
N ILE A 390 19.31 15.84 15.86
CA ILE A 390 18.41 16.58 16.76
C ILE A 390 17.18 17.11 15.98
N ILE A 391 17.40 17.67 14.79
CA ILE A 391 16.32 18.18 13.93
C ILE A 391 15.45 17.00 13.46
N ALA A 392 16.07 15.90 13.04
CA ALA A 392 15.36 14.70 12.61
C ALA A 392 14.45 14.14 13.73
N LYS A 393 14.96 14.08 14.97
CA LYS A 393 14.19 13.60 16.14
C LYS A 393 13.05 14.54 16.53
N ILE A 394 13.31 15.84 16.65
CA ILE A 394 12.28 16.84 17.03
C ILE A 394 11.13 16.87 16.00
N THR A 395 11.47 16.76 14.72
CA THR A 395 10.48 16.77 13.63
C THR A 395 9.88 15.39 13.35
N LEU A 396 10.27 14.35 14.10
CA LEU A 396 9.91 12.94 13.88
C LEU A 396 10.39 12.35 12.54
N TRP A 397 11.12 13.11 11.72
CA TRP A 397 11.72 12.60 10.49
C TRP A 397 12.83 11.56 10.75
N SER A 398 13.27 11.40 11.99
CA SER A 398 14.11 10.26 12.42
C SER A 398 13.47 8.91 12.12
N TYR A 399 12.15 8.83 11.99
CA TYR A 399 11.43 7.60 11.63
C TYR A 399 11.31 7.37 10.11
N VAL A 400 11.87 8.27 9.29
CA VAL A 400 11.62 8.33 7.84
C VAL A 400 12.89 7.99 7.05
N PRO A 401 13.07 6.73 6.61
CA PRO A 401 14.14 6.36 5.70
C PRO A 401 14.03 7.13 4.38
N SER A 402 15.15 7.57 3.81
CA SER A 402 15.16 8.34 2.56
C SER A 402 14.46 7.62 1.41
N VAL A 403 14.56 6.28 1.36
CA VAL A 403 13.91 5.44 0.34
C VAL A 403 12.38 5.45 0.40
N ARG A 404 11.77 5.76 1.55
CA ARG A 404 10.30 5.83 1.69
C ARG A 404 9.75 7.20 1.29
N VAL A 405 10.58 8.23 1.29
CA VAL A 405 10.17 9.61 0.98
C VAL A 405 9.77 9.79 -0.47
N ILE A 406 10.33 9.00 -1.40
CA ILE A 406 10.00 9.07 -2.83
C ILE A 406 8.50 8.86 -3.10
N VAL A 407 7.84 8.02 -2.31
CA VAL A 407 6.40 7.76 -2.41
C VAL A 407 5.61 9.01 -2.05
N SER A 408 5.96 9.66 -0.92
CA SER A 408 5.31 10.88 -0.46
C SER A 408 5.56 12.07 -1.39
N PHE A 409 6.81 12.20 -1.87
CA PHE A 409 7.19 13.19 -2.89
C PHE A 409 6.39 12.99 -4.18
N GLY A 410 6.32 11.76 -4.69
CA GLY A 410 5.61 11.45 -5.92
C GLY A 410 4.11 11.74 -5.81
N PHE A 411 3.48 11.32 -4.71
CA PHE A 411 2.06 11.60 -4.45
C PHE A 411 1.78 13.11 -4.39
N ALA A 412 2.52 13.86 -3.58
CA ALA A 412 2.36 15.32 -3.49
C ALA A 412 2.68 16.03 -4.83
N SER A 413 3.62 15.50 -5.60
CA SER A 413 3.94 16.02 -6.94
C SER A 413 2.81 15.79 -7.94
N VAL A 414 2.01 14.73 -7.82
CA VAL A 414 0.78 14.55 -8.60
C VAL A 414 -0.26 15.59 -8.22
N LEU A 415 -0.48 15.82 -6.92
CA LEU A 415 -1.41 16.86 -6.45
C LEU A 415 -0.98 18.24 -6.98
N LEU A 416 0.31 18.55 -6.89
CA LEU A 416 0.89 19.79 -7.44
C LEU A 416 0.70 19.88 -8.95
N SER A 417 0.85 18.76 -9.66
CA SER A 417 0.66 18.70 -11.12
C SER A 417 -0.78 18.98 -11.51
N LEU A 418 -1.76 18.40 -10.82
CA LEU A 418 -3.19 18.66 -11.06
C LEU A 418 -3.52 20.14 -10.88
N TRP A 419 -3.07 20.75 -9.77
CA TRP A 419 -3.20 22.18 -9.53
C TRP A 419 -2.53 23.01 -10.64
N PHE A 420 -1.31 22.66 -11.03
CA PHE A 420 -0.53 23.38 -12.04
C PHE A 420 -1.18 23.33 -13.43
N ILE A 421 -1.74 22.19 -13.82
CA ILE A 421 -2.44 22.04 -15.11
C ILE A 421 -3.64 23.00 -15.16
N GLN A 422 -4.43 23.07 -14.08
CA GLN A 422 -5.54 24.03 -14.02
C GLN A 422 -5.04 25.47 -14.08
N TYR A 423 -4.02 25.81 -13.28
CA TYR A 423 -3.41 27.14 -13.27
C TYR A 423 -2.96 27.57 -14.68
N LEU A 424 -2.25 26.70 -15.39
CA LEU A 424 -1.74 26.97 -16.73
C LEU A 424 -2.86 27.12 -17.76
N TRP A 425 -3.93 26.33 -17.65
CA TRP A 425 -5.04 26.40 -18.59
C TRP A 425 -5.90 27.65 -18.44
N GLU A 426 -5.96 28.25 -17.25
CA GLU A 426 -6.65 29.53 -17.00
C GLU A 426 -5.77 30.76 -17.27
N LYS A 427 -4.45 30.67 -17.09
CA LYS A 427 -3.52 31.79 -17.31
C LYS A 427 -3.29 32.10 -18.78
N GLU A 428 -2.82 33.31 -19.07
CA GLU A 428 -2.26 33.66 -20.38
C GLU A 428 -1.09 32.74 -20.75
N ALA A 429 -0.89 32.55 -22.06
CA ALA A 429 0.18 31.70 -22.54
C ALA A 429 1.55 32.29 -22.17
N PHE A 430 2.46 31.43 -21.70
CA PHE A 430 3.85 31.81 -21.51
C PHE A 430 4.51 32.16 -22.86
N LYS A 431 5.50 33.04 -22.83
CA LYS A 431 6.33 33.34 -24.01
C LYS A 431 6.93 32.04 -24.57
N SER A 432 6.91 31.88 -25.89
CA SER A 432 7.41 30.66 -26.56
C SER A 432 8.83 30.28 -26.13
N LEU A 433 9.70 31.27 -25.93
CA LEU A 433 11.07 31.04 -25.44
C LEU A 433 11.11 30.35 -24.08
N VAL A 434 10.24 30.74 -23.14
CA VAL A 434 10.15 30.12 -21.81
C VAL A 434 9.71 28.66 -21.94
N VAL A 435 8.71 28.39 -22.79
CA VAL A 435 8.23 27.03 -23.04
C VAL A 435 9.32 26.15 -23.65
N VAL A 436 10.06 26.69 -24.63
CA VAL A 436 11.19 26.00 -25.27
C VAL A 436 12.30 25.69 -24.27
N ILE A 437 12.66 26.65 -23.41
CA ILE A 437 13.67 26.45 -22.36
C ILE A 437 13.23 25.35 -21.39
N VAL A 438 11.99 25.42 -20.88
CA VAL A 438 11.46 24.40 -19.95
C VAL A 438 11.42 23.02 -20.60
N LEU A 439 11.02 22.94 -21.87
CA LEU A 439 11.01 21.71 -22.64
C LEU A 439 12.41 21.10 -22.74
N PHE A 440 13.41 21.85 -23.23
CA PHE A 440 14.76 21.33 -23.41
C PHE A 440 15.46 21.00 -22.10
N ILE A 441 15.24 21.78 -21.03
CA ILE A 441 15.75 21.44 -19.69
C ILE A 441 15.21 20.09 -19.23
N ASN A 442 13.90 19.84 -19.36
CA ASN A 442 13.30 18.58 -18.92
C ASN A 442 13.73 17.41 -19.80
N LEU A 443 13.79 17.58 -21.12
CA LEU A 443 14.28 16.53 -22.02
C LEU A 443 15.75 16.19 -21.77
N GLY A 444 16.60 17.20 -21.53
CA GLY A 444 18.00 17.00 -21.15
C GLY A 444 18.14 16.25 -19.82
N LEU A 445 17.35 16.64 -18.81
CA LEU A 445 17.31 15.96 -17.52
C LEU A 445 16.85 14.50 -17.64
N TYR A 446 15.78 14.23 -18.39
CA TYR A 446 15.25 12.88 -18.58
C TYR A 446 16.22 12.01 -19.39
N PHE A 447 16.82 12.57 -20.44
CA PHE A 447 17.85 11.88 -21.20
C PHE A 447 19.03 11.52 -20.30
N PHE A 448 19.53 12.47 -19.50
CA PHE A 448 20.62 12.20 -18.57
C PHE A 448 20.25 11.10 -17.57
N ALA A 449 19.07 11.14 -16.95
CA ALA A 449 18.64 10.10 -16.00
C ALA A 449 18.42 8.72 -16.63
N LEU A 450 18.03 8.66 -17.91
CA LEU A 450 17.82 7.38 -18.62
C LEU A 450 19.12 6.82 -19.19
N TYR A 451 20.05 7.69 -19.58
CA TYR A 451 21.32 7.32 -20.21
C TYR A 451 22.44 7.10 -19.18
N THR A 452 22.33 7.76 -18.02
CA THR A 452 23.26 7.64 -16.89
C THR A 452 22.54 7.00 -15.69
N GLY A 453 23.24 6.17 -14.93
CA GLY A 453 22.65 5.48 -13.76
C GLY A 453 22.07 4.10 -14.05
N ASN A 454 21.28 3.57 -13.11
CA ASN A 454 20.81 2.19 -13.15
C ASN A 454 19.64 1.98 -14.12
N LEU A 455 18.86 3.04 -14.39
CA LEU A 455 17.74 2.97 -15.33
C LEU A 455 18.18 2.51 -16.73
N ARG A 456 19.40 2.86 -17.17
CA ARG A 456 19.97 2.43 -18.45
C ARG A 456 20.11 0.91 -18.59
N LEU A 457 20.22 0.19 -17.46
CA LEU A 457 20.28 -1.28 -17.45
C LEU A 457 18.91 -1.89 -17.77
N TYR A 458 17.86 -1.09 -17.64
CA TYR A 458 16.47 -1.52 -17.77
C TYR A 458 15.77 -0.96 -19.00
N VAL A 459 16.29 0.09 -19.66
CA VAL A 459 15.70 0.68 -20.88
C VAL A 459 16.61 0.54 -22.09
N SER A 460 16.03 0.22 -23.26
CA SER A 460 16.76 0.22 -24.54
C SER A 460 16.88 1.64 -25.10
N LYS A 461 17.83 1.87 -26.02
CA LYS A 461 17.97 3.18 -26.70
C LYS A 461 16.67 3.63 -27.39
N TRP A 462 15.94 2.71 -28.01
CA TRP A 462 14.63 2.98 -28.61
C TRP A 462 13.58 3.38 -27.57
N ALA A 463 13.55 2.71 -26.42
CA ALA A 463 12.66 3.09 -25.32
C ALA A 463 12.96 4.51 -24.80
N ILE A 464 14.24 4.90 -24.71
CA ILE A 464 14.63 6.26 -24.32
C ILE A 464 14.02 7.28 -25.28
N ILE A 465 14.14 7.07 -26.60
CA ILE A 465 13.58 7.96 -27.61
C ILE A 465 12.06 8.09 -27.44
N ILE A 466 11.35 6.97 -27.27
CA ILE A 466 9.89 6.96 -27.09
C ILE A 466 9.49 7.74 -25.83
N ILE A 467 10.18 7.52 -24.70
CA ILE A 467 9.93 8.24 -23.45
C ILE A 467 10.11 9.76 -23.66
N LEU A 468 11.18 10.18 -24.33
CA LEU A 468 11.46 11.59 -24.60
C LEU A 468 10.43 12.21 -25.54
N VAL A 469 9.99 11.50 -26.58
CA VAL A 469 8.93 11.97 -27.50
C VAL A 469 7.60 12.13 -26.77
N LEU A 470 7.21 11.16 -25.93
CA LEU A 470 5.99 11.24 -25.12
C LEU A 470 6.07 12.37 -24.10
N ALA A 471 7.22 12.55 -23.43
CA ALA A 471 7.44 13.66 -22.51
C ALA A 471 7.35 15.01 -23.24
N ALA A 472 7.99 15.14 -24.40
CA ALA A 472 7.92 16.35 -25.23
C ALA A 472 6.48 16.65 -25.65
N PHE A 473 5.75 15.64 -26.12
CA PHE A 473 4.35 15.75 -26.48
C PHE A 473 3.50 16.23 -25.30
N LEU A 474 3.63 15.62 -24.12
CA LEU A 474 2.86 16.01 -22.94
C LEU A 474 3.17 17.44 -22.50
N ILE A 475 4.43 17.85 -22.50
CA ILE A 475 4.84 19.23 -22.17
C ILE A 475 4.26 20.21 -23.20
N ILE A 476 4.40 19.94 -24.50
CA ILE A 476 3.85 20.79 -25.56
C ILE A 476 2.33 20.87 -25.45
N ALA A 477 1.64 19.73 -25.32
CA ALA A 477 0.19 19.66 -25.17
C ALA A 477 -0.30 20.43 -23.94
N LEU A 478 0.45 20.38 -22.84
CA LEU A 478 0.18 21.13 -21.62
C LEU A 478 0.24 22.65 -21.87
N PHE A 479 1.33 23.17 -22.43
CA PHE A 479 1.52 24.61 -22.69
C PHE A 479 0.66 25.16 -23.84
N LYS A 480 0.42 24.36 -24.88
CA LYS A 480 -0.49 24.70 -25.99
C LYS A 480 -1.96 24.47 -25.63
N LYS A 481 -2.25 24.00 -24.41
CA LYS A 481 -3.60 23.75 -23.90
C LYS A 481 -4.39 22.79 -24.79
N TRP A 482 -3.75 21.75 -25.32
CA TRP A 482 -4.40 20.65 -26.03
C TRP A 482 -5.08 19.71 -25.02
N LYS A 483 -6.08 20.23 -24.31
CA LYS A 483 -6.66 19.64 -23.09
C LYS A 483 -7.07 18.19 -23.28
N VAL A 484 -7.81 17.89 -24.35
CA VAL A 484 -8.30 16.53 -24.64
C VAL A 484 -7.12 15.59 -24.91
N SER A 485 -6.22 15.97 -25.83
CA SER A 485 -5.06 15.13 -26.17
C SER A 485 -4.15 14.90 -24.98
N PHE A 486 -3.90 15.92 -24.16
CA PHE A 486 -3.15 15.80 -22.91
C PHE A 486 -3.81 14.79 -21.97
N CYS A 487 -5.10 14.96 -21.66
CA CYS A 487 -5.81 14.07 -20.74
C CYS A 487 -5.85 12.62 -21.24
N VAL A 488 -6.12 12.42 -22.55
CA VAL A 488 -6.22 11.08 -23.14
C VAL A 488 -4.86 10.37 -23.12
N VAL A 489 -3.78 11.04 -23.54
CA VAL A 489 -2.44 10.44 -23.54
C VAL A 489 -1.97 10.19 -22.12
N MET A 490 -2.20 11.13 -21.20
CA MET A 490 -1.82 10.96 -19.80
C MET A 490 -2.57 9.80 -19.14
N ALA A 491 -3.90 9.74 -19.30
CA ALA A 491 -4.70 8.63 -18.81
C ALA A 491 -4.26 7.29 -19.44
N GLY A 492 -3.98 7.27 -20.75
CA GLY A 492 -3.49 6.09 -21.44
C GLY A 492 -2.17 5.56 -20.88
N ILE A 493 -1.20 6.44 -20.63
CA ILE A 493 0.07 6.08 -19.99
C ILE A 493 -0.20 5.47 -18.61
N ILE A 494 -0.96 6.17 -17.76
CA ILE A 494 -1.21 5.73 -16.39
C ILE A 494 -1.92 4.38 -16.36
N LEU A 495 -3.00 4.22 -17.12
CA LEU A 495 -3.77 2.97 -17.17
C LEU A 495 -2.93 1.80 -17.68
N MET A 496 -2.11 2.02 -18.72
CA MET A 496 -1.17 1.02 -19.23
C MET A 496 -0.12 0.63 -18.18
N THR A 497 0.28 1.56 -17.31
CA THR A 497 1.26 1.29 -16.24
C THR A 497 0.65 0.64 -14.99
N GLY A 498 -0.62 0.93 -14.70
CA GLY A 498 -1.25 0.54 -13.44
C GLY A 498 -2.09 -0.73 -13.54
N ILE A 499 -2.99 -0.82 -14.53
CA ILE A 499 -3.93 -1.94 -14.67
C ILE A 499 -3.22 -3.30 -14.68
N PRO A 500 -2.13 -3.52 -15.45
CA PRO A 500 -1.55 -4.85 -15.59
C PRO A 500 -0.69 -5.30 -14.39
N VAL A 501 -0.52 -4.46 -13.37
CA VAL A 501 0.30 -4.80 -12.19
C VAL A 501 -0.37 -5.92 -11.40
N ASN A 502 -1.65 -5.73 -11.08
CA ASN A 502 -2.43 -6.63 -10.26
C ASN A 502 -3.23 -7.58 -11.15
N PRO A 503 -3.25 -8.90 -10.88
CA PRO A 503 -4.09 -9.83 -11.62
C PRO A 503 -5.58 -9.51 -11.40
N LEU A 504 -6.45 -10.09 -12.22
CA LEU A 504 -7.86 -10.27 -11.88
C LEU A 504 -8.03 -11.73 -11.50
N ALA A 505 -8.41 -11.99 -10.25
CA ALA A 505 -8.59 -13.32 -9.71
C ALA A 505 -9.91 -13.43 -8.93
N GLN A 506 -10.31 -14.66 -8.65
CA GLN A 506 -11.57 -15.01 -8.01
C GLN A 506 -11.35 -16.03 -6.87
N GLY A 507 -12.00 -15.78 -5.73
CA GLY A 507 -12.05 -16.73 -4.61
C GLY A 507 -10.71 -16.99 -3.94
N VAL A 508 -10.62 -18.08 -3.16
CA VAL A 508 -9.42 -18.42 -2.36
C VAL A 508 -8.91 -19.84 -2.61
N ALA A 509 -9.30 -20.43 -3.75
CA ALA A 509 -8.90 -21.78 -4.17
C ALA A 509 -7.38 -22.05 -4.11
N PRO A 510 -6.48 -21.12 -4.47
CA PRO A 510 -5.03 -21.34 -4.39
C PRO A 510 -4.51 -21.71 -2.99
N VAL A 511 -5.30 -21.47 -1.95
CA VAL A 511 -4.97 -21.85 -0.57
C VAL A 511 -5.83 -23.03 -0.11
N TYR A 512 -7.15 -22.93 -0.24
CA TYR A 512 -8.05 -23.85 0.48
C TYR A 512 -8.48 -25.09 -0.30
N GLU A 513 -8.21 -25.19 -1.59
CA GLU A 513 -8.59 -26.35 -2.43
C GLU A 513 -7.38 -27.25 -2.73
N LYS A 514 -6.34 -27.17 -1.88
CA LYS A 514 -5.08 -27.92 -1.98
C LYS A 514 -5.14 -29.17 -1.13
N LYS A 515 -4.56 -30.27 -1.62
CA LYS A 515 -4.51 -31.54 -0.87
C LYS A 515 -3.87 -31.36 0.50
N ILE A 516 -2.68 -30.76 0.54
CA ILE A 516 -1.99 -30.50 1.81
C ILE A 516 -2.81 -29.61 2.74
N ALA A 517 -3.58 -28.65 2.23
CA ALA A 517 -4.46 -27.83 3.06
C ALA A 517 -5.58 -28.65 3.68
N HIS A 518 -6.22 -29.53 2.92
CA HIS A 518 -7.24 -30.44 3.43
C HIS A 518 -6.67 -31.41 4.48
N GLU A 519 -5.47 -31.95 4.26
CA GLU A 519 -4.80 -32.81 5.24
C GLU A 519 -4.49 -32.06 6.54
N ILE A 520 -3.93 -30.85 6.46
CA ILE A 520 -3.67 -30.01 7.63
C ILE A 520 -4.97 -29.71 8.39
N GLN A 521 -6.03 -29.32 7.68
CA GLN A 521 -7.33 -29.03 8.30
C GLN A 521 -7.96 -30.28 8.92
N ASN A 522 -7.78 -31.46 8.32
CA ASN A 522 -8.25 -32.71 8.87
C ASN A 522 -7.48 -33.09 10.15
N VAL A 523 -6.16 -32.88 10.17
CA VAL A 523 -5.34 -33.05 11.38
C VAL A 523 -5.82 -32.11 12.48
N GLU A 524 -5.96 -30.82 12.20
CA GLU A 524 -6.43 -29.82 13.18
C GLU A 524 -7.84 -30.15 13.71
N LYS A 525 -8.73 -30.68 12.87
CA LYS A 525 -10.06 -31.11 13.30
C LYS A 525 -10.01 -32.29 14.29
N ASN A 526 -9.06 -33.21 14.10
CA ASN A 526 -8.97 -34.45 14.90
C ASN A 526 -8.07 -34.28 16.14
N ASP A 527 -7.09 -33.38 16.09
CA ASP A 527 -6.13 -33.08 17.15
C ASP A 527 -5.91 -31.55 17.22
N PRO A 528 -6.89 -30.80 17.78
CA PRO A 528 -6.92 -29.35 17.70
C PRO A 528 -5.90 -28.68 18.62
N ASN A 529 -5.57 -27.42 18.29
CA ASN A 529 -4.72 -26.53 19.07
C ASN A 529 -3.32 -27.10 19.35
N GLN A 530 -2.80 -27.91 18.43
CA GLN A 530 -1.43 -28.42 18.52
C GLN A 530 -0.47 -27.46 17.83
N LEU A 531 0.79 -27.44 18.28
CA LEU A 531 1.80 -26.56 17.71
C LEU A 531 2.43 -27.16 16.45
N TRP A 532 2.39 -26.41 15.36
CA TRP A 532 2.96 -26.75 14.05
C TRP A 532 4.23 -25.96 13.76
N ALA A 533 5.16 -26.53 13.00
CA ALA A 533 6.23 -25.75 12.36
C ALA A 533 6.38 -26.15 10.89
N GLY A 534 6.68 -25.19 10.03
CA GLY A 534 6.79 -25.44 8.59
C GLY A 534 8.03 -24.82 7.96
N GLU A 535 8.76 -25.61 7.18
CA GLU A 535 9.91 -25.12 6.40
C GLU A 535 9.46 -24.22 5.22
N ARG A 536 10.42 -23.51 4.61
CA ARG A 536 10.18 -22.60 3.47
C ARG A 536 9.10 -21.56 3.81
N LEU A 537 8.16 -21.32 2.89
CA LEU A 537 7.10 -20.32 3.05
C LEU A 537 5.90 -20.80 3.88
N MET A 538 5.96 -22.00 4.47
CA MET A 538 4.86 -22.54 5.28
C MET A 538 4.53 -21.68 6.50
N TYR A 539 5.45 -20.82 6.95
CA TYR A 539 5.18 -19.81 7.98
C TYR A 539 4.02 -18.87 7.63
N GLY A 540 3.77 -18.62 6.34
CA GLY A 540 2.63 -17.83 5.87
C GLY A 540 1.44 -18.69 5.45
N TYR A 541 1.65 -19.95 5.10
CA TYR A 541 0.61 -20.86 4.63
C TYR A 541 -0.21 -21.46 5.77
N LEU A 542 0.47 -22.05 6.75
CA LEU A 542 -0.15 -22.74 7.89
C LEU A 542 -1.14 -21.83 8.65
N PRO A 543 -0.80 -20.57 9.01
CA PRO A 543 -1.75 -19.75 9.77
C PRO A 543 -3.05 -19.42 9.02
N MET A 544 -3.04 -19.41 7.68
CA MET A 544 -4.26 -19.23 6.88
C MET A 544 -5.29 -20.34 7.09
N LEU A 545 -4.80 -21.54 7.40
CA LEU A 545 -5.62 -22.72 7.66
C LEU A 545 -6.13 -22.76 9.11
N GLY A 546 -5.71 -21.82 9.95
CA GLY A 546 -6.17 -21.68 11.33
C GLY A 546 -5.40 -22.54 12.34
N VAL A 547 -4.26 -23.13 11.97
CA VAL A 547 -3.45 -23.95 12.88
C VAL A 547 -2.44 -23.11 13.65
N HIS A 548 -2.18 -23.48 14.91
CA HIS A 548 -1.21 -22.79 15.78
C HIS A 548 0.22 -23.09 15.33
N THR A 549 0.99 -22.05 15.00
CA THR A 549 2.33 -22.22 14.44
C THR A 549 3.42 -21.69 15.35
N PHE A 550 4.56 -22.38 15.39
CA PHE A 550 5.80 -21.88 15.96
C PHE A 550 6.31 -20.68 15.16
N ASN A 551 6.34 -20.83 13.84
CA ASN A 551 6.87 -19.84 12.92
C ASN A 551 5.77 -19.12 12.12
N GLY A 552 6.04 -17.86 11.77
CA GLY A 552 5.08 -16.95 11.15
C GLY A 552 5.72 -15.59 10.91
N VAL A 553 4.90 -14.58 10.62
CA VAL A 553 5.37 -13.19 10.66
C VAL A 553 5.06 -12.61 12.03
N ALA A 554 6.09 -12.23 12.77
CA ALA A 554 6.01 -11.62 14.08
C ALA A 554 6.05 -10.09 13.96
N PHE A 555 4.94 -9.43 14.25
CA PHE A 555 4.86 -7.98 14.45
C PHE A 555 5.47 -7.57 15.78
N THR A 556 5.07 -8.29 16.81
CA THR A 556 5.66 -8.20 18.14
C THR A 556 6.66 -9.33 18.31
N PRO A 557 7.89 -9.06 18.78
CA PRO A 557 8.87 -10.12 19.03
C PRO A 557 8.41 -11.02 20.18
N ASN A 558 8.66 -12.32 20.02
CA ASN A 558 8.29 -13.38 20.97
C ASN A 558 9.44 -13.65 21.95
N LEU A 559 9.86 -12.63 22.73
CA LEU A 559 11.15 -12.63 23.44
C LEU A 559 11.34 -13.85 24.36
N ASP A 560 10.35 -14.17 25.18
CA ASP A 560 10.44 -15.25 26.18
C ASP A 560 10.50 -16.62 25.52
N SER A 561 9.79 -16.79 24.40
CA SER A 561 9.76 -18.04 23.65
C SER A 561 11.12 -18.42 23.03
N TRP A 562 12.07 -17.49 22.92
CA TRP A 562 13.40 -17.80 22.38
C TRP A 562 14.36 -18.41 23.41
N GLU A 563 14.03 -18.40 24.71
CA GLU A 563 14.91 -18.90 25.79
C GLU A 563 15.31 -20.38 25.62
N ILE A 564 14.49 -21.20 24.95
CA ILE A 564 14.82 -22.60 24.65
C ILE A 564 15.98 -22.72 23.66
N LEU A 565 16.07 -21.82 22.68
CA LEU A 565 17.14 -21.80 21.67
C LEU A 565 18.31 -20.88 22.05
N ASP A 566 18.07 -19.92 22.95
CA ASP A 566 19.04 -18.92 23.37
C ASP A 566 18.95 -18.59 24.87
N PRO A 567 19.25 -19.55 25.76
CA PRO A 567 19.12 -19.37 27.21
C PRO A 567 20.03 -18.28 27.77
N ASP A 568 21.16 -18.01 27.10
CA ASP A 568 22.14 -16.99 27.48
C ASP A 568 21.88 -15.62 26.82
N LYS A 569 20.81 -15.47 26.03
CA LYS A 569 20.47 -14.24 25.26
C LYS A 569 21.56 -13.76 24.30
N LYS A 570 22.38 -14.68 23.76
CA LYS A 570 23.47 -14.38 22.81
C LYS A 570 22.96 -13.88 21.45
N TYR A 571 21.73 -14.22 21.09
CA TYR A 571 21.09 -13.92 19.82
C TYR A 571 19.90 -12.96 19.98
N GLU A 572 19.75 -12.25 21.09
CA GLU A 572 18.63 -11.31 21.32
C GLU A 572 18.50 -10.28 20.19
N ASP A 573 19.62 -9.74 19.71
CA ASP A 573 19.62 -8.82 18.57
C ASP A 573 19.07 -9.45 17.28
N VAL A 574 19.08 -10.79 17.14
CA VAL A 574 18.49 -11.50 15.99
C VAL A 574 16.97 -11.53 16.09
N TYR A 575 16.39 -11.94 17.21
CA TYR A 575 14.94 -12.15 17.33
C TYR A 575 14.15 -10.96 17.91
N ASN A 576 14.80 -9.97 18.50
CA ASN A 576 14.16 -8.74 19.01
C ASN A 576 13.82 -7.75 17.88
N ARG A 577 12.93 -8.15 16.97
CA ARG A 577 12.53 -7.39 15.79
C ARG A 577 11.19 -7.83 15.20
N TYR A 578 10.62 -7.00 14.34
CA TYR A 578 9.69 -7.46 13.31
C TYR A 578 10.40 -8.52 12.45
N ALA A 579 9.83 -9.72 12.32
CA ALA A 579 10.49 -10.81 11.60
C ALA A 579 9.53 -11.75 10.86
N HIS A 580 9.91 -12.10 9.64
CA HIS A 580 9.56 -13.35 9.00
C HIS A 580 10.38 -14.47 9.66
N ILE A 581 9.73 -15.34 10.43
CA ILE A 581 10.38 -16.45 11.12
C ILE A 581 10.37 -17.65 10.19
N ASN A 582 11.53 -18.00 9.64
CA ASN A 582 11.71 -19.22 8.84
C ASN A 582 12.19 -20.34 9.76
N VAL A 583 11.88 -21.59 9.40
CA VAL A 583 12.32 -22.79 10.12
C VAL A 583 13.14 -23.68 9.22
N GLU A 584 14.20 -24.25 9.78
CA GLU A 584 14.97 -25.35 9.19
C GLU A 584 15.06 -26.48 10.21
N ILE A 585 14.74 -27.71 9.80
CA ILE A 585 14.78 -28.87 10.71
C ILE A 585 16.09 -29.63 10.53
N GLY A 586 16.82 -29.90 11.61
CA GLY A 586 18.07 -30.67 11.55
C GLY A 586 19.04 -30.40 12.72
N GLU A 587 20.19 -31.05 12.68
CA GLU A 587 21.26 -30.96 13.71
C GLU A 587 22.23 -29.81 13.44
N ASN A 588 21.73 -28.58 13.33
CA ASN A 588 22.55 -27.42 12.99
C ASN A 588 23.24 -26.82 14.23
N GLU A 589 24.48 -26.34 14.08
CA GLU A 589 25.26 -25.76 15.18
C GLU A 589 24.76 -24.38 15.63
N ILE A 590 24.23 -23.57 14.70
CA ILE A 590 23.75 -22.21 15.00
C ILE A 590 22.21 -22.19 15.04
N PRO A 591 21.60 -22.02 16.23
CA PRO A 591 20.15 -22.13 16.39
C PRO A 591 19.38 -20.96 15.79
N LEU A 592 19.98 -19.77 15.74
CA LEU A 592 19.33 -18.54 15.28
C LEU A 592 20.24 -17.73 14.37
N GLN A 593 19.71 -17.31 13.22
CA GLN A 593 20.45 -16.50 12.25
C GLN A 593 19.59 -15.39 11.66
N LEU A 594 20.16 -14.19 11.59
CA LEU A 594 19.58 -13.07 10.86
C LEU A 594 19.89 -13.20 9.36
N ILE A 595 18.86 -13.21 8.52
CA ILE A 595 18.99 -13.28 7.05
C ILE A 595 18.87 -11.89 6.44
N GLN A 596 17.87 -11.12 6.88
CA GLN A 596 17.62 -9.74 6.49
C GLN A 596 17.12 -8.95 7.71
N SER A 597 17.01 -7.63 7.60
CA SER A 597 16.56 -6.78 8.72
C SER A 597 15.22 -7.20 9.31
N ASP A 598 14.37 -7.85 8.53
CA ASP A 598 13.04 -8.35 8.86
C ASP A 598 12.88 -9.87 8.66
N SER A 599 13.97 -10.65 8.58
CA SER A 599 13.87 -12.09 8.33
C SER A 599 14.92 -12.87 9.11
N ILE A 600 14.47 -13.89 9.84
CA ILE A 600 15.32 -14.79 10.63
C ILE A 600 15.09 -16.24 10.24
N VAL A 601 16.07 -17.10 10.54
CA VAL A 601 15.93 -18.56 10.48
C VAL A 601 16.16 -19.12 11.87
N ALA A 602 15.18 -19.88 12.36
CA ALA A 602 15.27 -20.70 13.56
C ALA A 602 15.51 -22.16 13.18
N ARG A 603 16.59 -22.74 13.69
CA ARG A 603 16.98 -24.12 13.38
C ARG A 603 16.58 -25.03 14.52
N LEU A 604 15.73 -25.99 14.21
CA LEU A 604 15.10 -26.86 15.20
C LEU A 604 15.68 -28.27 15.10
N ASN A 605 16.43 -28.68 16.12
CA ASN A 605 16.84 -30.07 16.31
C ASN A 605 15.74 -30.86 17.05
N PRO A 606 15.79 -32.20 17.09
CA PRO A 606 14.76 -33.01 17.76
C PRO A 606 14.48 -32.59 19.21
N GLN A 607 15.51 -32.22 19.98
CA GLN A 607 15.38 -31.80 21.37
C GLN A 607 14.63 -30.48 21.50
N ALA A 608 14.91 -29.50 20.64
CA ALA A 608 14.19 -28.23 20.58
C ALA A 608 12.73 -28.46 20.17
N ILE A 609 12.47 -29.32 19.18
CA ILE A 609 11.11 -29.69 18.75
C ILE A 609 10.31 -30.25 19.95
N LYS A 610 10.93 -31.13 20.76
CA LYS A 610 10.34 -31.63 22.01
C LYS A 610 10.14 -30.55 23.06
N ALA A 611 11.14 -29.69 23.27
CA ALA A 611 11.10 -28.65 24.30
C ALA A 611 9.99 -27.62 24.03
N TYR A 612 9.78 -27.26 22.76
CA TYR A 612 8.66 -26.41 22.34
C TYR A 612 7.31 -27.12 22.29
N GLY A 613 7.28 -28.46 22.35
CA GLY A 613 6.06 -29.23 22.16
C GLY A 613 5.52 -29.18 20.73
N ILE A 614 6.38 -29.00 19.73
CA ILE A 614 5.95 -28.98 18.32
C ILE A 614 5.54 -30.39 17.92
N LYS A 615 4.26 -30.58 17.63
CA LYS A 615 3.67 -31.90 17.36
C LYS A 615 3.58 -32.20 15.88
N TYR A 616 3.43 -31.19 15.03
CA TYR A 616 3.29 -31.37 13.59
C TYR A 616 4.31 -30.54 12.82
N LEU A 617 4.87 -31.15 11.77
CA LEU A 617 5.92 -30.55 10.97
C LEU A 617 5.58 -30.65 9.50
N VAL A 618 5.74 -29.54 8.76
CA VAL A 618 5.75 -29.56 7.29
C VAL A 618 7.19 -29.38 6.81
N THR A 619 7.74 -30.41 6.16
CA THR A 619 9.13 -30.42 5.68
C THR A 619 9.22 -30.71 4.19
N TYR A 620 10.37 -30.42 3.60
CA TYR A 620 10.66 -30.72 2.19
C TYR A 620 11.80 -31.73 2.00
N LYS A 621 11.98 -32.55 3.02
CA LYS A 621 12.94 -33.65 3.11
C LYS A 621 12.41 -34.68 4.11
N GLU A 622 12.82 -35.93 3.92
CA GLU A 622 12.63 -36.98 4.91
C GLU A 622 13.40 -36.64 6.19
N ILE A 623 12.78 -36.85 7.35
CA ILE A 623 13.33 -36.51 8.67
C ILE A 623 13.28 -37.69 9.66
N GLU A 624 12.85 -38.87 9.20
CA GLU A 624 12.79 -40.09 10.00
C GLU A 624 14.16 -40.46 10.56
N ASN A 625 15.23 -40.15 9.83
CA ASN A 625 16.62 -40.34 10.25
C ASN A 625 17.04 -39.47 11.45
N LEU A 626 16.32 -38.38 11.74
CA LEU A 626 16.53 -37.56 12.93
C LEU A 626 15.86 -38.15 14.18
N SER A 627 15.14 -39.27 14.06
CA SER A 627 14.49 -39.93 15.17
C SER A 627 15.51 -40.47 16.18
N THR A 628 15.27 -40.23 17.47
CA THR A 628 16.08 -40.75 18.57
C THR A 628 15.35 -41.90 19.28
N SER A 629 15.86 -42.38 20.41
CA SER A 629 15.14 -43.33 21.28
C SER A 629 13.93 -42.71 21.98
N ARG A 630 13.88 -41.37 22.09
CA ARG A 630 12.84 -40.62 22.83
C ARG A 630 11.98 -39.72 21.94
N ILE A 631 12.28 -39.63 20.65
CA ILE A 631 11.62 -38.72 19.71
C ILE A 631 11.52 -39.45 18.39
N LYS A 632 10.29 -39.69 17.92
CA LYS A 632 10.02 -40.36 16.63
C LYS A 632 9.21 -39.43 15.73
N PHE A 633 9.60 -39.36 14.46
CA PHE A 633 8.84 -38.65 13.43
C PHE A 633 8.04 -39.67 12.60
N GLU A 634 6.72 -39.60 12.69
CA GLU A 634 5.78 -40.44 11.96
C GLU A 634 5.22 -39.68 10.77
N ARG A 635 5.45 -40.18 9.55
CA ARG A 635 4.94 -39.54 8.33
C ARG A 635 3.43 -39.74 8.21
N LEU A 636 2.68 -38.64 8.16
CA LEU A 636 1.23 -38.63 7.93
C LEU A 636 0.87 -38.40 6.46
N TYR A 637 1.68 -37.62 5.75
CA TYR A 637 1.44 -37.25 4.35
C TYR A 637 2.76 -37.06 3.60
N GLY A 638 2.72 -37.26 2.28
CA GLY A 638 3.79 -36.93 1.35
C GLY A 638 4.75 -38.07 0.97
N PRO A 639 5.66 -37.82 0.02
CA PRO A 639 5.83 -36.51 -0.64
C PRO A 639 4.66 -36.20 -1.58
N ASP A 640 4.25 -34.94 -1.59
CA ASP A 640 3.40 -34.42 -2.67
C ASP A 640 4.23 -33.98 -3.89
N LYS A 641 3.56 -33.41 -4.90
CA LYS A 641 4.21 -32.96 -6.14
C LYS A 641 5.26 -31.87 -5.94
N ASP A 642 5.17 -31.10 -4.85
CA ASP A 642 6.11 -30.03 -4.51
C ASP A 642 7.21 -30.51 -3.54
N GLY A 643 7.16 -31.80 -3.18
CA GLY A 643 8.09 -32.47 -2.27
C GLY A 643 7.78 -32.21 -0.80
N ALA A 644 6.57 -31.78 -0.45
CA ALA A 644 6.17 -31.53 0.93
C ALA A 644 5.73 -32.82 1.64
N TYR A 645 6.07 -32.90 2.92
CA TYR A 645 5.69 -33.97 3.84
C TYR A 645 5.01 -33.38 5.07
N ILE A 646 4.07 -34.11 5.68
CA ILE A 646 3.57 -33.82 7.03
C ILE A 646 4.05 -34.93 7.96
N TYR A 647 4.70 -34.55 9.06
CA TYR A 647 5.11 -35.45 10.12
C TYR A 647 4.38 -35.14 11.42
N LYS A 648 4.08 -36.19 12.18
CA LYS A 648 3.72 -36.13 13.60
C LYS A 648 4.93 -36.49 14.46
N THR A 649 5.21 -35.69 15.47
CA THR A 649 6.25 -36.00 16.45
C THR A 649 5.66 -36.74 17.64
N ASN A 650 6.25 -37.88 17.98
CA ASN A 650 5.91 -38.71 19.13
C ASN A 650 7.07 -38.67 20.15
N TYR A 651 6.77 -38.33 21.42
CA TYR A 651 7.76 -38.04 22.47
C TYR A 651 7.74 -38.96 23.67
#